data_AF-A0A0F9MH56-F1
#
_entry.id   AF-A0A0F9MH56-F1
#
_cell.length_a   1.000
_cell.length_b   1.000
_cell.length_c   1.000
_cell.angle_alpha   90.00
_cell.angle_beta   90.00
_cell.angle_gamma   90.00
#
_symmetry.space_group_name_H-M   'P 1'
#
loop_
_entity.id
_entity.type
_entity.pdbx_description
1 polymer ?
#
loop_
_entity_poly.entity_id
_entity_poly.type
_entity_poly.pdbx_seq_one_letter_code
_entity_poly.pdbx_strand_id
1 'polypeptide(L)'
;MNRNEAIKKILRNVEDQDIIITSTGMTSRELYNIKDRPLNFYMMGSMGNALAIGLGMALNTDRKVIVINGDASALMSLGTMVTHNKLRPNNLYHYILDNNCHASTGGQATASDKVNFSKLAPNTIVYSIIKEPNKAPRIPFTGKEITARFTEAINKEVVKPMASILIPCFKRVELLNWGLFSLAKQESPYPFEVIVLNDGIDDGTKELCKKYSDRLNIRYIYTGHRNEEKIIWRCPGFCLNIGVKKAKSDYIILTCPEIFHLDKFAVKKTIEKLQSKRKIMVKPEGWDDQKNHYLTHVIETKGEVNPEFTVNNMVELHTTLPFFLGLHREEFTCIGGYDEDLIGWAFDDTDLIRRMRCYGIKYETIDSTIVHLYHPRHRQGIEENRKMFLYNKKIYEYKCKSGVLYSNKTREWGVLDKDYNNYFDHKLYTEKLWKFKKIPQVAHFYWGNEKLPYLRYLSILSFKIHNPEWQIKLYVPPTSYKGRCLDTQSAFDFTGVDYFPNLRSIKEIEIIKVNFDFIDNACEGLEGTHLSRQEVYRSDFLRWHLLGTEGGLWSDMDIMFFKPVSDMYINEKGNEEATTLISLHPKYGHSVGFMLSAPNNLYYVYILKEAKKNFNPVDYQSIGVNLLNKDFGSIEKIETRFNELEGTVKDIPVTTVYAYDALVIPTIYNYSNMGRYTFNSIGLHWYAGHHIAKKYIKEITHLNYNNYTNVLGKTIKKVYGQ
;
A
#
# COMPACT_ATOMS: atom_id res chain seq x y z
N MET A 1 -10.70 18.63 -29.56
CA MET A 1 -9.40 17.97 -29.79
C MET A 1 -9.09 17.99 -31.28
N ASN A 2 -7.81 17.97 -31.65
CA ASN A 2 -7.39 17.83 -33.04
C ASN A 2 -7.29 16.36 -33.48
N ARG A 3 -7.08 16.11 -34.79
CA ARG A 3 -6.97 14.75 -35.34
C ARG A 3 -5.77 14.00 -34.76
N ASN A 4 -4.64 14.68 -34.60
CA ASN A 4 -3.41 14.11 -34.04
C ASN A 4 -3.59 13.64 -32.59
N GLU A 5 -4.23 14.45 -31.75
CA GLU A 5 -4.61 14.14 -30.36
C GLU A 5 -5.54 12.93 -30.30
N ALA A 6 -6.55 12.88 -31.19
CA ALA A 6 -7.47 11.75 -31.27
C ALA A 6 -6.73 10.44 -31.62
N ILE A 7 -5.82 10.47 -32.61
CA ILE A 7 -5.00 9.31 -32.97
C ILE A 7 -4.09 8.90 -31.80
N LYS A 8 -3.40 9.84 -31.16
CA LYS A 8 -2.58 9.57 -29.96
C LYS A 8 -3.40 8.94 -28.84
N LYS A 9 -4.64 9.40 -28.63
CA LYS A 9 -5.55 8.83 -27.63
C LYS A 9 -5.93 7.39 -27.97
N ILE A 10 -6.22 7.08 -29.23
CA ILE A 10 -6.50 5.70 -29.69
C ILE A 10 -5.28 4.81 -29.43
N LEU A 11 -4.08 5.28 -29.77
CA LEU A 11 -2.84 4.50 -29.66
C LEU A 11 -2.41 4.13 -28.24
N ARG A 12 -2.92 4.80 -27.20
CA ARG A 12 -2.60 4.47 -25.79
C ARG A 12 -3.00 3.05 -25.40
N ASN A 13 -4.03 2.51 -26.03
CA ASN A 13 -4.60 1.18 -25.75
C ASN A 13 -4.36 0.18 -26.88
N VAL A 14 -3.34 0.41 -27.70
CA VAL A 14 -2.93 -0.46 -28.81
C VAL A 14 -1.70 -1.26 -28.40
N GLU A 15 -1.82 -2.58 -28.47
CA GLU A 15 -0.73 -3.52 -28.19
C GLU A 15 0.04 -3.89 -29.47
N ASP A 16 1.22 -4.51 -29.33
CA ASP A 16 2.10 -4.83 -30.46
C ASP A 16 1.46 -5.80 -31.47
N GLN A 17 0.56 -6.68 -31.02
CA GLN A 17 -0.17 -7.60 -31.89
C GLN A 17 -1.45 -7.02 -32.51
N ASP A 18 -1.90 -5.83 -32.09
CA ASP A 18 -3.16 -5.25 -32.58
C ASP A 18 -3.02 -4.80 -34.04
N ILE A 19 -4.08 -5.02 -34.81
CA ILE A 19 -4.16 -4.62 -36.21
C ILE A 19 -4.80 -3.24 -36.27
N ILE A 20 -4.16 -2.29 -36.97
CA ILE A 20 -4.77 -0.99 -37.26
C ILE A 20 -4.97 -0.85 -38.75
N ILE A 21 -6.18 -0.49 -39.17
CA ILE A 21 -6.51 -0.17 -40.56
C ILE A 21 -7.00 1.28 -40.58
N THR A 22 -6.43 2.09 -41.47
CA THR A 22 -6.82 3.51 -41.57
C THR A 22 -7.35 3.85 -42.94
N SER A 23 -8.31 4.77 -42.98
CA SER A 23 -8.81 5.39 -44.21
C SER A 23 -7.74 6.22 -44.91
N THR A 24 -7.85 6.32 -46.25
CA THR A 24 -7.03 7.18 -47.09
C THR A 24 -7.01 8.65 -46.66
N GLY A 25 -5.97 9.36 -47.08
CA GLY A 25 -5.77 10.78 -46.84
C GLY A 25 -4.97 11.06 -45.56
N MET A 26 -5.37 12.10 -44.86
CA MET A 26 -4.62 12.61 -43.70
C MET A 26 -4.57 11.64 -42.52
N THR A 27 -5.61 10.83 -42.30
CA THR A 27 -5.64 9.88 -41.19
C THR A 27 -4.49 8.87 -41.26
N SER A 28 -4.25 8.25 -42.43
CA SER A 28 -3.09 7.37 -42.62
C SER A 28 -1.76 8.10 -42.46
N ARG A 29 -1.63 9.31 -43.02
CA ARG A 29 -0.39 10.09 -42.96
C ARG A 29 -0.03 10.48 -41.53
N GLU A 30 -1.00 10.93 -40.75
CA GLU A 30 -0.77 11.30 -39.36
C GLU A 30 -0.45 10.08 -38.50
N LEU A 31 -1.16 8.95 -38.68
CA LEU A 31 -0.83 7.71 -37.97
C LEU A 31 0.61 7.27 -38.27
N TYR A 32 1.01 7.29 -39.55
CA TYR A 32 2.37 6.94 -39.97
C TYR A 32 3.43 7.80 -39.27
N ASN A 33 3.23 9.12 -39.24
CA ASN A 33 4.17 10.04 -38.59
C ASN A 33 4.16 9.92 -37.05
N ILE A 34 3.04 9.54 -36.45
CA ILE A 34 2.94 9.36 -34.99
C ILE A 34 3.63 8.06 -34.56
N LYS A 35 3.28 6.92 -35.17
CA LYS A 35 3.79 5.60 -34.80
C LYS A 35 3.55 4.57 -35.90
N ASP A 36 4.48 4.47 -36.84
CA ASP A 36 4.48 3.42 -37.86
C ASP A 36 4.78 2.02 -37.27
N ARG A 37 4.07 1.00 -37.77
CA ARG A 37 4.17 -0.42 -37.36
C ARG A 37 3.84 -1.38 -38.51
N PRO A 38 4.40 -2.60 -38.54
CA PRO A 38 4.06 -3.61 -39.56
C PRO A 38 2.58 -3.99 -39.60
N LEU A 39 1.88 -3.96 -38.46
CA LEU A 39 0.44 -4.24 -38.37
C LEU A 39 -0.46 -3.01 -38.58
N ASN A 40 0.12 -1.90 -39.06
CA ASN A 40 -0.67 -0.77 -39.56
C ASN A 40 -0.86 -0.93 -41.07
N PHE A 41 -2.10 -1.06 -41.51
CA PHE A 41 -2.48 -1.01 -42.91
C PHE A 41 -2.99 0.38 -43.28
N TYR A 42 -2.26 1.06 -44.15
CA TYR A 42 -2.59 2.39 -44.64
C TYR A 42 -3.31 2.28 -45.98
N MET A 43 -4.63 2.46 -46.00
CA MET A 43 -5.41 2.38 -47.22
C MET A 43 -5.14 3.60 -48.10
N MET A 44 -4.38 3.46 -49.19
CA MET A 44 -3.99 4.61 -50.02
C MET A 44 -5.04 5.01 -51.08
N GLY A 45 -5.83 4.08 -51.61
CA GLY A 45 -6.57 4.28 -52.87
C GLY A 45 -8.07 4.00 -52.87
N SER A 46 -8.71 3.75 -51.71
CA SER A 46 -10.12 3.38 -51.67
C SER A 46 -10.83 3.95 -50.44
N MET A 47 -11.34 5.17 -50.57
CA MET A 47 -12.16 5.81 -49.54
C MET A 47 -13.42 4.97 -49.29
N GLY A 48 -13.83 4.82 -48.02
CA GLY A 48 -14.95 3.96 -47.62
C GLY A 48 -14.59 2.52 -47.25
N ASN A 49 -13.49 1.95 -47.76
CA ASN A 49 -13.24 0.51 -47.66
C ASN A 49 -12.47 0.06 -46.40
N ALA A 50 -11.95 0.99 -45.59
CA ALA A 50 -11.17 0.64 -44.40
C ALA A 50 -11.96 -0.22 -43.41
N LEU A 51 -13.26 0.04 -43.22
CA LEU A 51 -14.11 -0.79 -42.36
C LEU A 51 -14.35 -2.18 -42.95
N ALA A 52 -14.50 -2.29 -44.28
CA ALA A 52 -14.74 -3.58 -44.93
C ALA A 52 -13.53 -4.52 -44.74
N ILE A 53 -12.31 -3.98 -44.87
CA ILE A 53 -11.08 -4.72 -44.61
C ILE A 53 -10.99 -5.08 -43.14
N GLY A 54 -11.25 -4.14 -42.23
CA GLY A 54 -11.22 -4.41 -40.79
C GLY A 54 -12.20 -5.50 -40.37
N LEU A 55 -13.41 -5.49 -40.96
CA LEU A 55 -14.41 -6.52 -40.73
C LEU A 55 -13.96 -7.89 -41.24
N GLY A 56 -13.42 -7.95 -42.47
CA GLY A 56 -12.86 -9.19 -43.01
C GLY A 56 -11.72 -9.75 -42.14
N MET A 57 -10.83 -8.89 -41.66
CA MET A 57 -9.75 -9.29 -40.74
C MET A 57 -10.30 -9.80 -39.41
N ALA A 58 -11.20 -9.06 -38.77
CA ALA A 58 -11.74 -9.42 -37.46
C ALA A 58 -12.47 -10.78 -37.46
N LEU A 59 -13.04 -11.19 -38.59
CA LEU A 59 -13.68 -12.50 -38.74
C LEU A 59 -12.68 -13.66 -38.91
N ASN A 60 -11.42 -13.38 -39.22
CA ASN A 60 -10.40 -14.38 -39.56
C ASN A 60 -9.19 -14.35 -38.61
N THR A 61 -9.24 -13.56 -37.53
CA THR A 61 -8.20 -13.53 -36.51
C THR A 61 -8.77 -13.20 -35.15
N ASP A 62 -8.16 -13.71 -34.08
CA ASP A 62 -8.47 -13.33 -32.70
C ASP A 62 -7.79 -12.02 -32.28
N ARG A 63 -6.88 -11.47 -33.10
CA ARG A 63 -6.23 -10.19 -32.82
C ARG A 63 -7.27 -9.08 -32.75
N LYS A 64 -7.06 -8.09 -31.87
CA LYS A 64 -7.87 -6.88 -31.85
C LYS A 64 -7.65 -6.10 -33.14
N VAL A 65 -8.75 -5.75 -33.81
CA VAL A 65 -8.75 -5.00 -35.07
C VAL A 65 -9.34 -3.62 -34.82
N ILE A 66 -8.57 -2.59 -35.17
CA ILE A 66 -8.94 -1.19 -34.97
C ILE A 66 -9.03 -0.53 -36.33
N VAL A 67 -10.19 0.02 -36.67
CA VAL A 67 -10.39 0.80 -37.89
C VAL A 67 -10.48 2.27 -37.52
N ILE A 68 -9.70 3.13 -38.17
CA ILE A 68 -9.78 4.59 -37.99
C ILE A 68 -10.21 5.25 -39.30
N ASN A 69 -11.43 5.78 -39.31
CA ASN A 69 -12.03 6.50 -40.43
C ASN A 69 -12.15 8.00 -40.14
N GLY A 70 -12.23 8.79 -41.22
CA GLY A 70 -12.91 10.08 -41.16
C GLY A 70 -14.41 9.89 -41.43
N ASP A 71 -15.22 10.83 -40.97
CA ASP A 71 -16.66 10.93 -41.23
C ASP A 71 -17.01 10.78 -42.72
N ALA A 72 -16.34 11.53 -43.60
CA ALA A 72 -16.52 11.44 -45.06
C ALA A 72 -16.33 10.01 -45.60
N SER A 73 -15.31 9.32 -45.10
CA SER A 73 -14.99 7.95 -45.50
C SER A 73 -16.05 6.96 -44.97
N ALA A 74 -16.52 7.15 -43.74
CA ALA A 74 -17.59 6.33 -43.18
C ALA A 74 -18.91 6.49 -43.95
N LEU A 75 -19.27 7.72 -44.33
CA LEU A 75 -20.48 8.01 -45.11
C LEU A 75 -20.48 7.32 -46.47
N MET A 76 -19.33 7.25 -47.14
CA MET A 76 -19.21 6.59 -48.45
C MET A 76 -19.53 5.09 -48.43
N SER A 77 -19.39 4.43 -47.28
CA SER A 77 -19.65 2.99 -47.16
C SER A 77 -20.51 2.64 -45.94
N LEU A 78 -21.62 3.36 -45.77
CA LEU A 78 -22.59 3.12 -44.68
C LEU A 78 -23.12 1.67 -44.65
N GLY A 79 -23.28 1.04 -45.81
CA GLY A 79 -23.72 -0.36 -45.91
C GLY A 79 -22.79 -1.33 -45.16
N THR A 80 -21.48 -1.06 -45.12
CA THR A 80 -20.52 -1.88 -44.36
C THR A 80 -20.76 -1.81 -42.85
N MET A 81 -21.24 -0.68 -42.33
CA MET A 81 -21.58 -0.56 -40.91
C MET A 81 -22.79 -1.45 -40.57
N VAL A 82 -23.78 -1.53 -41.46
CA VAL A 82 -24.92 -2.44 -41.30
C VAL A 82 -24.42 -3.89 -41.29
N THR A 83 -23.49 -4.25 -42.18
CA THR A 83 -22.87 -5.58 -42.18
C THR A 83 -22.09 -5.85 -40.89
N HIS A 84 -21.32 -4.87 -40.39
CA HIS A 84 -20.64 -4.98 -39.10
C HIS A 84 -21.63 -5.24 -37.95
N ASN A 85 -22.77 -4.54 -37.92
CA ASN A 85 -23.81 -4.77 -36.92
C ASN A 85 -24.50 -6.14 -37.04
N LYS A 86 -24.53 -6.73 -38.24
CA LYS A 86 -25.04 -8.09 -38.42
C LYS A 86 -24.05 -9.14 -37.92
N LEU A 87 -22.77 -8.99 -38.23
CA LEU A 87 -21.74 -10.00 -37.95
C LEU A 87 -21.16 -9.92 -36.54
N ARG A 88 -21.09 -8.72 -35.95
CA ARG A 88 -20.71 -8.45 -34.54
C ARG A 88 -19.46 -9.19 -34.02
N PRO A 89 -18.30 -9.14 -34.70
CA PRO A 89 -17.07 -9.67 -34.14
C PRO A 89 -16.68 -8.90 -32.85
N ASN A 90 -16.36 -9.64 -31.79
CA ASN A 90 -16.06 -9.06 -30.47
C ASN A 90 -14.72 -8.29 -30.41
N ASN A 91 -13.85 -8.51 -31.39
CA ASN A 91 -12.50 -7.97 -31.48
C ASN A 91 -12.37 -6.76 -32.43
N LEU A 92 -13.46 -6.27 -33.03
CA LEU A 92 -13.45 -5.11 -33.93
C LEU A 92 -13.86 -3.82 -33.22
N TYR A 93 -13.06 -2.77 -33.39
CA TYR A 93 -13.30 -1.42 -32.87
C TYR A 93 -13.23 -0.40 -34.01
N HIS A 94 -14.28 0.39 -34.18
CA HIS A 94 -14.39 1.33 -35.28
C HIS A 94 -14.41 2.77 -34.76
N TYR A 95 -13.34 3.51 -35.01
CA TYR A 95 -13.23 4.93 -34.66
C TYR A 95 -13.53 5.80 -35.87
N ILE A 96 -14.38 6.81 -35.67
CA ILE A 96 -14.71 7.82 -36.67
C ILE A 96 -14.27 9.18 -36.12
N LEU A 97 -13.34 9.82 -36.82
CA LEU A 97 -12.86 11.17 -36.54
C LEU A 97 -13.71 12.16 -37.35
N ASP A 98 -14.64 12.82 -36.68
CA ASP A 98 -15.67 13.64 -37.32
C ASP A 98 -15.35 15.14 -37.21
N ASN A 99 -15.02 15.76 -38.33
CA ASN A 99 -14.86 17.20 -38.47
C ASN A 99 -15.87 17.83 -39.44
N ASN A 100 -16.95 17.11 -39.78
CA ASN A 100 -17.99 17.52 -40.72
C ASN A 100 -17.47 17.98 -42.10
N CYS A 101 -16.31 17.50 -42.57
CA CYS A 101 -15.77 17.92 -43.87
C CYS A 101 -14.79 16.95 -44.55
N HIS A 102 -14.73 17.04 -45.87
CA HIS A 102 -13.72 16.40 -46.72
C HIS A 102 -12.36 17.12 -46.63
N ALA A 103 -11.73 17.10 -45.45
CA ALA A 103 -10.53 17.90 -45.17
C ALA A 103 -9.38 17.65 -46.15
N SER A 104 -9.20 16.42 -46.64
CA SER A 104 -8.09 16.05 -47.54
C SER A 104 -8.25 16.57 -48.99
N THR A 105 -9.45 16.98 -49.41
CA THR A 105 -9.77 17.30 -50.82
C THR A 105 -10.41 18.67 -51.03
N GLY A 106 -10.23 19.60 -50.08
CA GLY A 106 -10.73 20.99 -50.20
C GLY A 106 -11.69 21.42 -49.10
N GLY A 107 -12.06 20.52 -48.17
CA GLY A 107 -12.80 20.89 -46.96
C GLY A 107 -14.29 21.17 -47.18
N GLN A 108 -14.88 20.60 -48.22
CA GLN A 108 -16.32 20.59 -48.49
C GLN A 108 -17.07 19.93 -47.31
N ALA A 109 -18.24 20.45 -46.96
CA ALA A 109 -19.04 19.90 -45.86
C ALA A 109 -19.50 18.45 -46.16
N THR A 110 -19.54 17.62 -45.13
CA THR A 110 -20.13 16.27 -45.17
C THR A 110 -21.55 16.31 -44.60
N ALA A 111 -22.28 15.19 -44.74
CA ALA A 111 -23.60 15.00 -44.13
C ALA A 111 -23.53 14.23 -42.80
N SER A 112 -22.39 14.29 -42.09
CA SER A 112 -22.21 13.51 -40.85
C SER A 112 -23.13 14.00 -39.72
N ASP A 113 -23.51 15.27 -39.73
CA ASP A 113 -24.49 15.86 -38.82
C ASP A 113 -25.90 15.21 -38.90
N LYS A 114 -26.20 14.51 -40.00
CA LYS A 114 -27.47 13.78 -40.19
C LYS A 114 -27.40 12.30 -39.80
N VAL A 115 -26.23 11.79 -39.40
CA VAL A 115 -26.03 10.36 -39.13
C VAL A 115 -25.47 10.13 -37.73
N ASN A 116 -26.17 9.31 -36.94
CA ASN A 116 -25.65 8.86 -35.65
C ASN A 116 -24.86 7.55 -35.81
N PHE A 117 -23.57 7.67 -36.16
CA PHE A 117 -22.73 6.50 -36.46
C PHE A 117 -22.63 5.49 -35.30
N SER A 118 -22.55 5.95 -34.06
CA SER A 118 -22.40 5.06 -32.89
C SER A 118 -23.62 4.16 -32.67
N LYS A 119 -24.78 4.50 -33.24
CA LYS A 119 -25.98 3.66 -33.22
C LYS A 119 -26.06 2.65 -34.37
N LEU A 120 -25.22 2.77 -35.40
CA LEU A 120 -25.30 1.91 -36.59
C LEU A 120 -24.64 0.54 -36.39
N ALA A 121 -23.59 0.45 -35.57
CA ALA A 121 -22.84 -0.78 -35.33
C ALA A 121 -22.20 -0.81 -33.93
N PRO A 122 -22.00 -2.00 -33.33
CA PRO A 122 -21.33 -2.12 -32.02
C PRO A 122 -19.89 -1.61 -32.09
N ASN A 123 -19.32 -1.27 -30.93
CA ASN A 123 -17.93 -0.80 -30.79
C ASN A 123 -17.54 0.35 -31.75
N THR A 124 -18.52 1.16 -32.17
CA THR A 124 -18.33 2.33 -33.02
C THR A 124 -18.25 3.58 -32.16
N ILE A 125 -17.09 4.24 -32.20
CA ILE A 125 -16.76 5.39 -31.34
C ILE A 125 -16.52 6.60 -32.23
N VAL A 126 -17.25 7.67 -31.97
CA VAL A 126 -17.11 8.93 -32.72
C VAL A 126 -16.35 9.94 -31.88
N TYR A 127 -15.30 10.51 -32.44
CA TYR A 127 -14.56 11.63 -31.87
C TYR A 127 -14.80 12.87 -32.71
N SER A 128 -15.51 13.84 -32.14
CA SER A 128 -15.63 15.18 -32.72
C SER A 128 -14.27 15.88 -32.66
N ILE A 129 -13.76 16.23 -33.82
CA ILE A 129 -12.45 16.88 -33.99
C ILE A 129 -12.60 18.20 -34.73
N ILE A 130 -11.68 19.13 -34.49
CA ILE A 130 -11.65 20.41 -35.19
C ILE A 130 -11.18 20.24 -36.65
N LYS A 131 -11.59 21.14 -37.55
CA LYS A 131 -11.07 21.21 -38.92
C LYS A 131 -9.64 21.75 -38.89
N GLU A 132 -8.73 21.07 -39.58
CA GLU A 132 -7.30 21.37 -39.54
C GLU A 132 -6.66 21.42 -40.93
N PRO A 133 -5.58 22.21 -41.09
CA PRO A 133 -4.77 22.21 -42.31
C PRO A 133 -4.02 20.88 -42.51
N ASN A 134 -3.92 20.45 -43.76
CA ASN A 134 -3.29 19.19 -44.15
C ASN A 134 -1.76 19.31 -44.14
N LYS A 135 -1.11 19.08 -42.99
CA LYS A 135 0.34 19.31 -42.80
C LYS A 135 1.22 18.04 -42.81
N ALA A 136 0.62 16.85 -42.77
CA ALA A 136 1.39 15.59 -42.65
C ALA A 136 1.99 15.17 -44.01
N PRO A 137 3.28 14.81 -44.06
CA PRO A 137 3.93 14.36 -45.29
C PRO A 137 3.29 13.07 -45.82
N ARG A 138 3.50 12.80 -47.12
CA ARG A 138 3.08 11.53 -47.73
C ARG A 138 3.85 10.36 -47.11
N ILE A 139 3.20 9.21 -47.03
CA ILE A 139 3.84 7.97 -46.60
C ILE A 139 4.87 7.57 -47.68
N PRO A 140 6.13 7.27 -47.32
CA PRO A 140 7.20 6.94 -48.27
C PRO A 140 7.11 5.48 -48.75
N PHE A 141 5.91 4.91 -48.82
CA PHE A 141 5.66 3.54 -49.28
C PHE A 141 4.58 3.53 -50.36
N THR A 142 4.78 2.68 -51.35
CA THR A 142 3.78 2.32 -52.35
C THR A 142 2.70 1.42 -51.74
N GLY A 143 1.54 1.35 -52.39
CA GLY A 143 0.48 0.41 -51.97
C GLY A 143 0.93 -1.06 -51.97
N LYS A 144 1.85 -1.43 -52.87
CA LYS A 144 2.44 -2.78 -52.92
C LYS A 144 3.31 -3.06 -51.69
N GLU A 145 4.18 -2.14 -51.31
CA GLU A 145 5.05 -2.30 -50.13
C GLU A 145 4.24 -2.34 -48.83
N ILE A 146 3.22 -1.47 -48.69
CA ILE A 146 2.30 -1.50 -47.54
C ILE A 146 1.62 -2.86 -47.45
N THR A 147 1.13 -3.39 -48.56
CA THR A 147 0.45 -4.70 -48.60
C THR A 147 1.40 -5.83 -48.26
N ALA A 148 2.59 -5.88 -48.86
CA ALA A 148 3.57 -6.93 -48.61
C ALA A 148 3.99 -6.97 -47.13
N ARG A 149 4.36 -5.81 -46.58
CA ARG A 149 4.74 -5.66 -45.16
C ARG A 149 3.63 -6.09 -44.21
N PHE A 150 2.38 -5.70 -44.52
CA PHE A 150 1.24 -6.04 -43.69
C PHE A 150 0.93 -7.54 -43.74
N THR A 151 0.93 -8.14 -44.93
CA THR A 151 0.72 -9.58 -45.12
C THR A 151 1.77 -10.41 -44.40
N GLU A 152 3.04 -10.03 -44.48
CA GLU A 152 4.13 -10.69 -43.72
C GLU A 152 3.88 -10.64 -42.21
N ALA A 153 3.47 -9.47 -41.69
CA ALA A 153 3.19 -9.29 -40.27
C ALA A 153 1.94 -10.04 -39.79
N ILE A 154 0.92 -10.20 -40.64
CA ILE A 154 -0.26 -11.02 -40.34
C ILE A 154 0.10 -12.50 -40.30
N ASN A 155 0.88 -12.98 -41.28
CA ASN A 155 1.21 -14.39 -41.44
C ASN A 155 2.26 -14.89 -40.45
N LYS A 156 2.98 -14.00 -39.77
CA LYS A 156 3.89 -14.39 -38.69
C LYS A 156 3.07 -14.99 -37.53
N GLU A 157 3.23 -16.30 -37.29
CA GLU A 157 2.61 -16.99 -36.15
C GLU A 157 3.03 -16.30 -34.85
N VAL A 158 2.05 -15.83 -34.08
CA VAL A 158 2.28 -15.34 -32.72
C VAL A 158 2.22 -16.55 -31.82
N VAL A 159 3.34 -17.28 -31.74
CA VAL A 159 3.46 -18.38 -30.80
C VAL A 159 3.37 -17.80 -29.39
N LYS A 160 2.34 -18.18 -28.63
CA LYS A 160 2.21 -17.76 -27.23
C LYS A 160 3.44 -18.27 -26.47
N PRO A 161 4.21 -17.38 -25.81
CA PRO A 161 5.37 -17.83 -25.04
C PRO A 161 4.91 -18.68 -23.86
N MET A 162 5.65 -19.75 -23.57
CA MET A 162 5.49 -20.56 -22.37
C MET A 162 6.14 -19.94 -21.14
N ALA A 163 7.05 -18.98 -21.29
CA ALA A 163 7.55 -18.19 -20.17
C ALA A 163 7.77 -16.72 -20.56
N SER A 164 7.55 -15.83 -19.60
CA SER A 164 7.89 -14.40 -19.73
C SER A 164 9.02 -14.07 -18.75
N ILE A 165 10.21 -13.76 -19.27
CA ILE A 165 11.37 -13.35 -18.47
C ILE A 165 11.31 -11.84 -18.26
N LEU A 166 11.29 -11.39 -17.01
CA LEU A 166 11.13 -9.98 -16.63
C LEU A 166 12.46 -9.44 -16.10
N ILE A 167 12.99 -8.38 -16.73
CA ILE A 167 14.28 -7.77 -16.39
C ILE A 167 14.09 -6.27 -16.11
N PRO A 168 14.12 -5.80 -14.85
CA PRO A 168 14.08 -4.39 -14.52
C PRO A 168 15.45 -3.75 -14.75
N CYS A 169 15.54 -2.74 -15.61
CA CYS A 169 16.78 -2.06 -15.96
C CYS A 169 16.71 -0.58 -15.61
N PHE A 170 17.77 -0.07 -14.95
CA PHE A 170 17.94 1.35 -14.67
C PHE A 170 19.43 1.68 -14.55
N LYS A 171 19.99 2.42 -15.51
CA LYS A 171 21.44 2.74 -15.56
C LYS A 171 22.35 1.50 -15.54
N ARG A 172 21.92 0.43 -16.22
CA ARG A 172 22.59 -0.88 -16.22
C ARG A 172 22.78 -1.47 -17.62
N VAL A 173 22.83 -0.63 -18.65
CA VAL A 173 22.84 -1.05 -20.07
C VAL A 173 24.00 -1.99 -20.41
N GLU A 174 25.21 -1.73 -19.89
CA GLU A 174 26.36 -2.61 -20.15
C GLU A 174 26.20 -4.01 -19.56
N LEU A 175 25.68 -4.10 -18.33
CA LEU A 175 25.45 -5.38 -17.67
C LEU A 175 24.25 -6.11 -18.31
N LEU A 176 23.18 -5.38 -18.63
CA LEU A 176 22.06 -5.89 -19.40
C LEU A 176 22.52 -6.50 -20.73
N ASN A 177 23.51 -5.91 -21.41
CA ASN A 177 24.03 -6.48 -22.65
C ASN A 177 24.59 -7.89 -22.43
N TRP A 178 25.32 -8.13 -21.33
CA TRP A 178 25.84 -9.46 -21.00
C TRP A 178 24.74 -10.42 -20.52
N GLY A 179 23.75 -9.91 -19.79
CA GLY A 179 22.56 -10.70 -19.42
C GLY A 179 21.79 -11.17 -20.65
N LEU A 180 21.46 -10.25 -21.57
CA LEU A 180 20.81 -10.57 -22.84
C LEU A 180 21.67 -11.46 -23.74
N PHE A 181 22.99 -11.27 -23.75
CA PHE A 181 23.93 -12.12 -24.47
C PHE A 181 23.85 -13.57 -24.01
N SER A 182 23.88 -13.82 -22.69
CA SER A 182 23.77 -15.17 -22.15
C SER A 182 22.36 -15.76 -22.30
N LEU A 183 21.31 -14.94 -22.22
CA LEU A 183 19.93 -15.35 -22.50
C LEU A 183 19.73 -15.76 -23.97
N ALA A 184 20.34 -15.04 -24.91
CA ALA A 184 20.29 -15.36 -26.34
C ALA A 184 20.98 -16.70 -26.68
N LYS A 185 21.78 -17.25 -25.76
CA LYS A 185 22.39 -18.59 -25.88
C LYS A 185 21.53 -19.71 -25.27
N GLN A 186 20.40 -19.41 -24.63
CA GLN A 186 19.55 -20.43 -24.03
C GLN A 186 18.89 -21.30 -25.12
N GLU A 187 18.96 -22.61 -24.92
CA GLU A 187 18.39 -23.64 -25.76
C GLU A 187 17.13 -24.19 -25.08
N SER A 188 15.96 -23.93 -25.67
CA SER A 188 14.68 -24.36 -25.13
C SER A 188 13.74 -24.78 -26.26
N PRO A 189 13.10 -25.96 -26.18
CA PRO A 189 12.03 -26.33 -27.11
C PRO A 189 10.76 -25.51 -26.87
N TYR A 190 10.69 -24.81 -25.73
CA TYR A 190 9.56 -23.98 -25.36
C TYR A 190 9.84 -22.52 -25.73
N PRO A 191 8.94 -21.87 -26.47
CA PRO A 191 9.05 -20.45 -26.79
C PRO A 191 8.98 -19.62 -25.52
N PHE A 192 9.80 -18.58 -25.40
CA PHE A 192 9.74 -17.63 -24.29
C PHE A 192 9.86 -16.20 -24.81
N GLU A 193 9.32 -15.25 -24.06
CA GLU A 193 9.53 -13.82 -24.31
C GLU A 193 10.46 -13.23 -23.24
N VAL A 194 11.16 -12.15 -23.61
CA VAL A 194 11.98 -11.35 -22.71
C VAL A 194 11.37 -9.96 -22.64
N ILE A 195 11.09 -9.45 -21.45
CA ILE A 195 10.51 -8.13 -21.22
C ILE A 195 11.50 -7.33 -20.39
N VAL A 196 12.11 -6.34 -21.02
CA VAL A 196 13.02 -5.38 -20.35
C VAL A 196 12.21 -4.16 -19.93
N LEU A 197 12.22 -3.88 -18.63
CA LEU A 197 11.41 -2.85 -17.98
C LEU A 197 12.34 -1.70 -17.58
N ASN A 198 12.30 -0.58 -18.30
CA ASN A 198 13.15 0.57 -18.02
C ASN A 198 12.46 1.52 -17.03
N ASP A 199 13.07 1.70 -15.84
CA ASP A 199 12.55 2.52 -14.75
C ASP A 199 13.01 4.00 -14.81
N GLY A 200 12.88 4.65 -15.97
CA GLY A 200 12.67 6.09 -15.99
C GLY A 200 13.78 6.99 -16.45
N ILE A 201 14.61 6.51 -17.35
CA ILE A 201 15.46 7.37 -18.18
C ILE A 201 15.67 6.73 -19.55
N ASP A 202 15.87 7.55 -20.57
CA ASP A 202 16.45 7.05 -21.82
C ASP A 202 17.97 6.94 -21.64
N ASP A 203 18.44 5.72 -21.38
CA ASP A 203 19.86 5.39 -21.16
C ASP A 203 20.44 4.50 -22.28
N GLY A 204 19.70 4.30 -23.38
CA GLY A 204 20.08 3.38 -24.46
C GLY A 204 19.60 1.93 -24.28
N THR A 205 18.85 1.63 -23.20
CA THR A 205 18.24 0.31 -22.98
C THR A 205 17.38 -0.14 -24.17
N LYS A 206 16.64 0.78 -24.80
CA LYS A 206 15.73 0.49 -25.92
C LYS A 206 16.51 0.06 -27.17
N GLU A 207 17.60 0.75 -27.47
CA GLU A 207 18.49 0.51 -28.60
C GLU A 207 19.18 -0.84 -28.43
N LEU A 208 19.61 -1.15 -27.20
CA LEU A 208 20.16 -2.45 -26.86
C LEU A 208 19.13 -3.57 -27.09
N CYS A 209 17.87 -3.39 -26.66
CA CYS A 209 16.83 -4.40 -26.89
C CYS A 209 16.62 -4.67 -28.39
N LYS A 210 16.64 -3.63 -29.24
CA LYS A 210 16.53 -3.79 -30.70
C LYS A 210 17.66 -4.66 -31.27
N LYS A 211 18.89 -4.53 -30.75
CA LYS A 211 20.07 -5.34 -31.17
C LYS A 211 19.91 -6.85 -30.90
N TYR A 212 19.01 -7.25 -30.01
CA TYR A 212 18.73 -8.65 -29.69
C TYR A 212 17.41 -9.16 -30.29
N SER A 213 16.66 -8.31 -31.00
CA SER A 213 15.33 -8.65 -31.53
C SER A 213 15.33 -9.71 -32.64
N ASP A 214 16.49 -9.98 -33.22
CA ASP A 214 16.75 -11.05 -34.19
C ASP A 214 16.91 -12.43 -33.53
N ARG A 215 17.35 -12.46 -32.25
CA ARG A 215 17.69 -13.68 -31.51
C ARG A 215 16.76 -13.97 -30.34
N LEU A 216 16.10 -12.96 -29.82
CA LEU A 216 15.18 -13.04 -28.70
C LEU A 216 13.82 -12.44 -29.08
N ASN A 217 12.74 -13.08 -28.65
CA ASN A 217 11.42 -12.46 -28.63
C ASN A 217 11.35 -11.41 -27.50
N ILE A 218 12.06 -10.30 -27.71
CA ILE A 218 12.30 -9.26 -26.72
C ILE A 218 11.37 -8.07 -26.89
N ARG A 219 10.82 -7.58 -25.78
CA ARG A 219 10.02 -6.37 -25.70
C ARG A 219 10.67 -5.39 -24.73
N TYR A 220 10.71 -4.13 -25.15
CA TYR A 220 11.08 -3.02 -24.30
C TYR A 220 9.81 -2.34 -23.79
N ILE A 221 9.71 -2.16 -22.47
CA ILE A 221 8.63 -1.42 -21.83
C ILE A 221 9.25 -0.32 -20.99
N TYR A 222 8.90 0.93 -21.31
CA TYR A 222 9.21 2.06 -20.45
C TYR A 222 8.20 2.09 -19.30
N THR A 223 8.67 1.92 -18.07
CA THR A 223 7.86 1.95 -16.83
C THR A 223 8.08 3.23 -16.03
N GLY A 224 8.77 4.18 -16.65
CA GLY A 224 9.71 5.08 -16.03
C GLY A 224 9.23 6.43 -15.51
N HIS A 225 7.92 6.63 -15.38
CA HIS A 225 7.36 7.90 -14.92
C HIS A 225 7.89 8.34 -13.53
N ARG A 226 8.48 7.42 -12.75
CA ARG A 226 9.01 7.67 -11.40
C ARG A 226 10.33 8.44 -11.33
N ASN A 227 11.09 8.47 -12.42
CA ASN A 227 12.42 9.10 -12.49
C ASN A 227 12.52 10.21 -13.56
N GLU A 228 11.40 10.61 -14.17
CA GLU A 228 11.37 11.67 -15.20
C GLU A 228 11.78 13.05 -14.64
N GLU A 229 11.39 13.40 -13.41
CA GLU A 229 11.69 14.71 -12.80
C GLU A 229 13.00 14.71 -12.01
N LYS A 230 13.22 13.71 -11.16
CA LYS A 230 14.38 13.55 -10.29
C LYS A 230 14.80 12.09 -10.25
N ILE A 231 16.09 11.83 -10.45
CA ILE A 231 16.67 10.49 -10.34
C ILE A 231 16.67 10.07 -8.86
N ILE A 232 15.87 9.06 -8.54
CA ILE A 232 15.76 8.48 -7.21
C ILE A 232 15.94 6.97 -7.33
N TRP A 233 16.98 6.46 -6.69
CA TRP A 233 17.21 5.02 -6.60
C TRP A 233 16.16 4.39 -5.70
N ARG A 234 15.51 3.33 -6.17
CA ARG A 234 14.41 2.64 -5.49
C ARG A 234 14.42 1.16 -5.86
N CYS A 235 13.61 0.38 -5.17
CA CYS A 235 13.49 -1.04 -5.46
C CYS A 235 12.75 -1.32 -6.80
N PRO A 236 13.06 -2.44 -7.49
CA PRO A 236 12.50 -2.77 -8.81
C PRO A 236 11.06 -3.31 -8.77
N GLY A 237 10.53 -3.68 -7.59
CA GLY A 237 9.22 -4.34 -7.44
C GLY A 237 8.06 -3.67 -8.18
N PHE A 238 7.99 -2.33 -8.20
CA PHE A 238 6.97 -1.57 -8.94
C PHE A 238 7.02 -1.85 -10.46
N CYS A 239 8.21 -1.83 -11.05
CA CYS A 239 8.40 -2.10 -12.48
C CYS A 239 8.08 -3.56 -12.81
N LEU A 240 8.49 -4.47 -11.92
CA LEU A 240 8.20 -5.90 -12.07
C LEU A 240 6.70 -6.18 -12.04
N ASN A 241 5.92 -5.51 -11.18
CA ASN A 241 4.46 -5.61 -11.19
C ASN A 241 3.85 -5.20 -12.55
N ILE A 242 4.35 -4.12 -13.18
CA ILE A 242 3.94 -3.71 -14.53
C ILE A 242 4.31 -4.80 -15.55
N GLY A 243 5.52 -5.34 -15.45
CA GLY A 243 5.99 -6.44 -16.30
C GLY A 243 5.11 -7.68 -16.21
N VAL A 244 4.73 -8.10 -15.00
CA VAL A 244 3.85 -9.25 -14.77
C VAL A 244 2.47 -9.03 -15.37
N LYS A 245 1.90 -7.82 -15.27
CA LYS A 245 0.63 -7.48 -15.94
C LYS A 245 0.71 -7.58 -17.47
N LYS A 246 1.87 -7.25 -18.04
CA LYS A 246 2.11 -7.25 -19.48
C LYS A 246 2.64 -8.59 -20.00
N ALA A 247 3.00 -9.52 -19.13
CA ALA A 247 3.45 -10.86 -19.48
C ALA A 247 2.34 -11.65 -20.18
N LYS A 248 2.69 -12.33 -21.27
CA LYS A 248 1.78 -13.15 -22.08
C LYS A 248 1.72 -14.60 -21.62
N SER A 249 2.68 -15.04 -20.80
CA SER A 249 2.74 -16.41 -20.30
C SER A 249 2.16 -16.56 -18.88
N ASP A 250 1.75 -17.78 -18.56
CA ASP A 250 1.34 -18.21 -17.22
C ASP A 250 2.54 -18.55 -16.32
N TYR A 251 3.75 -18.68 -16.89
CA TYR A 251 5.02 -18.79 -16.15
C TYR A 251 5.83 -17.51 -16.32
N ILE A 252 6.31 -16.97 -15.20
CA ILE A 252 7.19 -15.79 -15.19
C ILE A 252 8.54 -16.17 -14.59
N ILE A 253 9.60 -15.54 -15.08
CA ILE A 253 10.94 -15.63 -14.51
C ILE A 253 11.37 -14.21 -14.14
N LEU A 254 11.53 -13.95 -12.86
CA LEU A 254 12.06 -12.68 -12.36
C LEU A 254 13.59 -12.76 -12.38
N THR A 255 14.25 -11.77 -12.97
CA THR A 255 15.71 -11.68 -12.97
C THR A 255 16.20 -10.22 -12.94
N CYS A 256 17.51 -10.01 -12.87
CA CYS A 256 18.12 -8.67 -12.89
C CYS A 256 19.09 -8.51 -14.10
N PRO A 257 19.43 -7.27 -14.48
CA PRO A 257 20.30 -7.00 -15.63
C PRO A 257 21.67 -7.68 -15.56
N GLU A 258 22.16 -7.92 -14.35
CA GLU A 258 23.51 -8.40 -14.07
C GLU A 258 23.64 -9.93 -14.03
N ILE A 259 22.58 -10.68 -14.35
CA ILE A 259 22.65 -12.15 -14.36
C ILE A 259 23.25 -12.67 -15.66
N PHE A 260 24.32 -13.44 -15.55
CA PHE A 260 24.94 -14.21 -16.62
C PHE A 260 24.73 -15.71 -16.41
N HIS A 261 24.31 -16.42 -17.45
CA HIS A 261 24.03 -17.87 -17.40
C HIS A 261 25.28 -18.66 -17.81
N LEU A 262 25.71 -19.63 -16.99
CA LEU A 262 26.85 -20.49 -17.30
C LEU A 262 26.46 -21.68 -18.17
N ASP A 263 25.20 -22.11 -18.11
CA ASP A 263 24.65 -23.15 -18.97
C ASP A 263 23.55 -22.60 -19.87
N LYS A 264 23.21 -23.39 -20.90
CA LYS A 264 22.21 -23.02 -21.91
C LYS A 264 20.81 -23.53 -21.61
N PHE A 265 20.57 -24.19 -20.49
CA PHE A 265 19.32 -24.92 -20.25
C PHE A 265 18.51 -24.38 -19.07
N ALA A 266 18.96 -23.32 -18.40
CA ALA A 266 18.30 -22.73 -17.24
C ALA A 266 16.82 -22.38 -17.49
N VAL A 267 16.52 -21.77 -18.64
CA VAL A 267 15.12 -21.40 -19.01
C VAL A 267 14.27 -22.65 -19.23
N LYS A 268 14.76 -23.61 -20.03
CA LYS A 268 14.07 -24.89 -20.29
C LYS A 268 13.76 -25.64 -18.99
N LYS A 269 14.79 -25.85 -18.16
CA LYS A 269 14.69 -26.59 -16.88
C LYS A 269 13.71 -25.91 -15.93
N THR A 270 13.70 -24.58 -15.90
CA THR A 270 12.74 -23.80 -15.10
C THR A 270 11.30 -24.04 -15.56
N ILE A 271 11.04 -23.97 -16.87
CA ILE A 271 9.72 -24.22 -17.45
C ILE A 271 9.24 -25.63 -17.14
N GLU A 272 10.08 -26.64 -17.37
CA GLU A 272 9.74 -28.05 -17.11
C GLU A 272 9.36 -28.28 -15.65
N LYS A 273 10.08 -27.63 -14.72
CA LYS A 273 9.79 -27.75 -13.31
C LYS A 273 8.46 -27.09 -12.93
N LEU A 274 8.19 -25.88 -13.44
CA LEU A 274 6.92 -25.18 -13.24
C LEU A 274 5.73 -25.91 -13.88
N GLN A 275 5.92 -26.58 -15.02
CA GLN A 275 4.88 -27.44 -15.62
C GLN A 275 4.58 -28.66 -14.75
N SER A 276 5.62 -29.28 -14.18
CA SER A 276 5.46 -30.51 -13.40
C SER A 276 4.75 -30.30 -12.05
N LYS A 277 4.79 -29.09 -11.49
CA LYS A 277 4.39 -28.84 -10.10
C LYS A 277 3.90 -27.41 -9.88
N ARG A 278 2.88 -27.28 -9.03
CA ARG A 278 2.32 -26.01 -8.53
C ARG A 278 2.85 -25.70 -7.13
N LYS A 279 2.67 -24.47 -6.69
CA LYS A 279 3.12 -23.93 -5.39
C LYS A 279 4.63 -24.07 -5.20
N ILE A 280 5.39 -23.77 -6.25
CA ILE A 280 6.85 -23.78 -6.22
C ILE A 280 7.46 -22.51 -6.78
N MET A 281 8.62 -22.15 -6.24
CA MET A 281 9.54 -21.16 -6.79
C MET A 281 10.79 -21.90 -7.25
N VAL A 282 11.16 -21.73 -8.51
CA VAL A 282 12.28 -22.44 -9.12
C VAL A 282 13.50 -21.53 -9.17
N LYS A 283 14.63 -22.01 -8.66
CA LYS A 283 15.89 -21.25 -8.65
C LYS A 283 17.06 -22.11 -9.14
N PRO A 284 18.09 -21.53 -9.75
CA PRO A 284 19.38 -22.17 -9.97
C PRO A 284 20.28 -22.07 -8.72
N GLU A 285 21.50 -22.59 -8.85
CA GLU A 285 22.63 -22.18 -8.01
C GLU A 285 23.26 -20.90 -8.58
N GLY A 286 24.00 -20.15 -7.75
CA GLY A 286 24.59 -18.90 -8.23
C GLY A 286 25.77 -18.39 -7.45
N TRP A 287 26.58 -17.58 -8.12
CA TRP A 287 27.80 -16.96 -7.60
C TRP A 287 27.76 -15.44 -7.76
N ASP A 288 28.31 -14.69 -6.81
CA ASP A 288 28.38 -13.22 -6.81
C ASP A 288 29.81 -12.74 -7.08
N ASP A 289 30.01 -12.08 -8.23
CA ASP A 289 31.29 -11.50 -8.63
C ASP A 289 31.55 -10.18 -7.89
N GLN A 290 31.95 -10.26 -6.62
CA GLN A 290 32.14 -9.07 -5.79
C GLN A 290 33.41 -8.27 -6.12
N LYS A 291 34.33 -8.83 -6.90
CA LYS A 291 35.65 -8.27 -7.17
C LYS A 291 35.92 -7.95 -8.64
N ASN A 292 34.89 -8.02 -9.49
CA ASN A 292 35.00 -7.75 -10.93
C ASN A 292 35.92 -8.72 -11.68
N HIS A 293 36.15 -9.92 -11.14
CA HIS A 293 37.03 -10.90 -11.77
C HIS A 293 36.33 -11.56 -12.96
N TYR A 294 35.07 -11.97 -12.77
CA TYR A 294 34.33 -12.69 -13.81
C TYR A 294 33.82 -11.76 -14.91
N LEU A 295 33.35 -10.57 -14.55
CA LEU A 295 32.95 -9.57 -15.56
C LEU A 295 34.13 -9.18 -16.46
N THR A 296 35.33 -9.00 -15.92
CA THR A 296 36.55 -8.75 -16.70
C THR A 296 36.81 -9.91 -17.67
N HIS A 297 36.77 -11.16 -17.19
CA HIS A 297 36.91 -12.34 -18.03
C HIS A 297 35.88 -12.38 -19.17
N VAL A 298 34.60 -12.12 -18.88
CA VAL A 298 33.53 -12.08 -19.89
C VAL A 298 33.80 -11.00 -20.95
N ILE A 299 34.31 -9.84 -20.55
CA ILE A 299 34.64 -8.74 -21.47
C ILE A 299 35.82 -9.13 -22.38
N GLU A 300 36.92 -9.61 -21.79
CA GLU A 300 38.16 -9.93 -22.51
C GLU A 300 37.97 -11.09 -23.50
N THR A 301 37.21 -12.10 -23.11
CA THR A 301 36.91 -13.28 -23.94
C THR A 301 35.70 -13.09 -24.86
N LYS A 302 35.03 -11.93 -24.80
CA LYS A 302 33.78 -11.66 -25.54
C LYS A 302 32.66 -12.66 -25.22
N GLY A 303 32.58 -13.08 -23.96
CA GLY A 303 31.49 -13.89 -23.41
C GLY A 303 31.70 -15.40 -23.51
N GLU A 304 32.95 -15.86 -23.44
CA GLU A 304 33.24 -17.26 -23.15
C GLU A 304 32.86 -17.59 -21.71
N VAL A 305 32.47 -18.84 -21.48
CA VAL A 305 32.04 -19.32 -20.16
C VAL A 305 33.18 -20.10 -19.55
N ASN A 306 33.53 -19.80 -18.29
CA ASN A 306 34.51 -20.58 -17.53
C ASN A 306 33.96 -20.95 -16.14
N PRO A 307 33.34 -22.13 -15.98
CA PRO A 307 32.76 -22.56 -14.72
C PRO A 307 33.80 -22.73 -13.60
N GLU A 308 35.02 -23.20 -13.88
CA GLU A 308 36.06 -23.42 -12.86
C GLU A 308 36.55 -22.09 -12.26
N PHE A 309 36.63 -21.04 -13.08
CA PHE A 309 36.96 -19.70 -12.62
C PHE A 309 35.95 -19.18 -11.58
N THR A 310 34.69 -19.64 -11.67
CA THR A 310 33.61 -19.16 -10.80
C THR A 310 33.72 -19.65 -9.37
N VAL A 311 34.05 -20.93 -9.16
CA VAL A 311 34.07 -21.56 -7.82
C VAL A 311 35.23 -21.03 -6.96
N ASN A 312 36.36 -20.68 -7.57
CA ASN A 312 37.58 -20.32 -6.83
C ASN A 312 37.68 -18.84 -6.43
N ASN A 313 36.91 -17.94 -7.08
CA ASN A 313 37.09 -16.49 -6.96
C ASN A 313 35.83 -15.71 -6.56
N MET A 314 34.70 -16.38 -6.40
CA MET A 314 33.40 -15.75 -6.09
C MET A 314 32.79 -16.31 -4.81
N VAL A 315 31.80 -15.61 -4.28
CA VAL A 315 31.03 -16.05 -3.10
C VAL A 315 29.66 -16.55 -3.53
N GLU A 316 29.08 -17.46 -2.75
CA GLU A 316 27.74 -17.99 -3.05
C GLU A 316 26.71 -16.86 -3.06
N LEU A 317 25.91 -16.81 -4.13
CA LEU A 317 24.82 -15.85 -4.28
C LEU A 317 23.59 -16.35 -3.52
N HIS A 318 22.90 -15.43 -2.84
CA HIS A 318 21.65 -15.73 -2.14
C HIS A 318 20.48 -15.94 -3.13
N THR A 319 20.52 -17.02 -3.91
CA THR A 319 19.53 -17.37 -4.96
C THR A 319 18.12 -17.64 -4.44
N THR A 320 17.91 -17.64 -3.12
CA THR A 320 16.57 -17.61 -2.55
C THR A 320 15.88 -16.27 -2.80
N LEU A 321 16.62 -15.19 -3.03
CA LEU A 321 16.06 -13.92 -3.51
C LEU A 321 15.89 -13.95 -5.05
N PRO A 322 15.06 -13.06 -5.62
CA PRO A 322 14.65 -13.06 -7.04
C PRO A 322 15.72 -12.66 -8.07
N PHE A 323 16.94 -13.22 -7.98
CA PHE A 323 18.00 -13.05 -8.98
C PHE A 323 17.70 -13.79 -10.28
N PHE A 324 17.24 -15.03 -10.19
CA PHE A 324 16.64 -15.79 -11.29
C PHE A 324 15.62 -16.74 -10.67
N LEU A 325 14.35 -16.33 -10.68
CA LEU A 325 13.28 -16.99 -9.94
C LEU A 325 12.07 -17.26 -10.84
N GLY A 326 11.86 -18.54 -11.15
CA GLY A 326 10.70 -19.02 -11.89
C GLY A 326 9.48 -19.20 -10.99
N LEU A 327 8.32 -18.73 -11.45
CA LEU A 327 7.06 -18.73 -10.70
C LEU A 327 5.87 -18.98 -11.62
N HIS A 328 4.79 -19.55 -11.06
CA HIS A 328 3.46 -19.43 -11.67
C HIS A 328 2.98 -17.98 -11.51
N ARG A 329 2.61 -17.34 -12.62
CA ARG A 329 2.10 -15.96 -12.64
C ARG A 329 0.90 -15.79 -11.71
N GLU A 330 0.01 -16.78 -11.70
CA GLU A 330 -1.17 -16.80 -10.84
C GLU A 330 -0.82 -16.74 -9.36
N GLU A 331 0.25 -17.42 -8.92
CA GLU A 331 0.69 -17.44 -7.53
C GLU A 331 1.27 -16.10 -7.10
N PHE A 332 2.04 -15.46 -7.99
CA PHE A 332 2.50 -14.08 -7.81
C PHE A 332 1.30 -13.11 -7.70
N THR A 333 0.29 -13.26 -8.55
CA THR A 333 -0.92 -12.41 -8.51
C THR A 333 -1.79 -12.66 -7.29
N CYS A 334 -1.93 -13.91 -6.83
CA CYS A 334 -2.72 -14.27 -5.66
C CYS A 334 -2.27 -13.53 -4.39
N ILE A 335 -0.96 -13.31 -4.23
CA ILE A 335 -0.41 -12.59 -3.07
C ILE A 335 -0.30 -11.07 -3.27
N GLY A 336 -0.78 -10.55 -4.41
CA GLY A 336 -0.75 -9.13 -4.69
C GLY A 336 0.58 -8.61 -5.28
N GLY A 337 1.45 -9.49 -5.78
CA GLY A 337 2.74 -9.12 -6.38
C GLY A 337 3.73 -8.51 -5.39
N TYR A 338 4.67 -7.70 -5.89
CA TYR A 338 5.56 -6.90 -5.05
C TYR A 338 4.76 -5.81 -4.31
N ASP A 339 5.11 -5.55 -3.07
CA ASP A 339 4.44 -4.55 -2.25
C ASP A 339 4.84 -3.12 -2.67
N GLU A 340 3.92 -2.39 -3.29
CA GLU A 340 4.20 -1.03 -3.78
C GLU A 340 4.26 0.02 -2.66
N ASP A 341 4.00 -0.35 -1.40
CA ASP A 341 4.27 0.53 -0.25
C ASP A 341 5.77 0.63 0.06
N LEU A 342 6.58 -0.33 -0.41
CA LEU A 342 8.03 -0.40 -0.19
C LEU A 342 8.78 0.50 -1.16
N ILE A 343 8.48 1.79 -1.15
CA ILE A 343 9.01 2.76 -2.12
C ILE A 343 10.52 3.01 -1.99
N GLY A 344 11.12 2.72 -0.83
CA GLY A 344 12.52 3.01 -0.51
C GLY A 344 13.53 1.97 -1.02
N TRP A 345 14.57 1.72 -0.22
CA TRP A 345 15.64 0.77 -0.53
C TRP A 345 15.47 -0.54 0.24
N ALA A 346 15.76 -1.66 -0.43
CA ALA A 346 15.72 -3.02 0.09
C ALA A 346 14.34 -3.49 0.60
N PHE A 347 14.30 -4.73 1.11
CA PHE A 347 13.14 -5.44 1.68
C PHE A 347 12.03 -5.85 0.71
N ASP A 348 11.99 -5.37 -0.53
CA ASP A 348 10.96 -5.75 -1.51
C ASP A 348 11.05 -7.24 -1.88
N ASP A 349 12.25 -7.71 -2.19
CA ASP A 349 12.51 -9.12 -2.47
C ASP A 349 12.25 -9.99 -1.23
N THR A 350 12.71 -9.55 -0.08
CA THR A 350 12.53 -10.29 1.19
C THR A 350 11.05 -10.38 1.57
N ASP A 351 10.28 -9.31 1.40
CA ASP A 351 8.85 -9.30 1.63
C ASP A 351 8.11 -10.24 0.67
N LEU A 352 8.43 -10.18 -0.63
CA LEU A 352 7.82 -11.06 -1.63
C LEU A 352 8.04 -12.54 -1.26
N ILE A 353 9.30 -12.93 -1.04
CA ILE A 353 9.67 -14.30 -0.69
C ILE A 353 8.98 -14.73 0.61
N ARG A 354 8.98 -13.89 1.64
CA ARG A 354 8.28 -14.18 2.90
C ARG A 354 6.81 -14.47 2.66
N ARG A 355 6.11 -13.59 1.93
CA ARG A 355 4.67 -13.77 1.64
C ARG A 355 4.40 -15.04 0.85
N MET A 356 5.22 -15.33 -0.17
CA MET A 356 5.12 -16.57 -0.94
C MET A 356 5.28 -17.82 -0.08
N ARG A 357 6.30 -17.84 0.79
CA ARG A 357 6.52 -18.97 1.71
C ARG A 357 5.39 -19.13 2.72
N CYS A 358 4.91 -18.04 3.29
CA CYS A 358 3.75 -18.06 4.20
C CYS A 358 2.45 -18.47 3.48
N TYR A 359 2.32 -18.21 2.17
CA TYR A 359 1.23 -18.70 1.32
C TYR A 359 1.37 -20.20 0.96
N GLY A 360 2.47 -20.83 1.37
CA GLY A 360 2.75 -22.27 1.20
C GLY A 360 3.55 -22.62 -0.04
N ILE A 361 4.19 -21.65 -0.71
CA ILE A 361 5.03 -21.89 -1.88
C ILE A 361 6.44 -22.32 -1.44
N LYS A 362 6.98 -23.38 -2.05
CA LYS A 362 8.28 -23.99 -1.67
C LYS A 362 9.34 -23.77 -2.74
N TYR A 363 10.62 -23.83 -2.38
CA TYR A 363 11.69 -23.79 -3.38
C TYR A 363 11.90 -25.15 -4.04
N GLU A 364 12.25 -25.10 -5.32
CA GLU A 364 12.84 -26.20 -6.09
C GLU A 364 14.12 -25.68 -6.75
N THR A 365 15.20 -26.44 -6.68
CA THR A 365 16.46 -26.09 -7.35
C THR A 365 16.56 -26.80 -8.70
N ILE A 366 17.06 -26.12 -9.72
CA ILE A 366 17.45 -26.72 -10.99
C ILE A 366 18.97 -26.83 -11.07
N ASP A 367 19.44 -27.86 -11.77
CA ASP A 367 20.85 -28.08 -12.10
C ASP A 367 21.29 -27.09 -13.19
N SER A 368 21.41 -25.82 -12.83
CA SER A 368 21.89 -24.73 -13.67
C SER A 368 22.59 -23.72 -12.78
N THR A 369 23.53 -22.98 -13.35
CA THR A 369 24.35 -22.03 -12.58
C THR A 369 24.34 -20.66 -13.22
N ILE A 370 24.14 -19.64 -12.38
CA ILE A 370 24.21 -18.23 -12.77
C ILE A 370 25.34 -17.51 -12.06
N VAL A 371 25.77 -16.40 -12.65
CA VAL A 371 26.69 -15.45 -12.01
C VAL A 371 26.01 -14.09 -11.97
N HIS A 372 25.98 -13.48 -10.79
CA HIS A 372 25.66 -12.08 -10.62
C HIS A 372 26.93 -11.27 -10.86
N LEU A 373 26.95 -10.56 -12.00
CA LEU A 373 28.11 -9.80 -12.46
C LEU A 373 28.36 -8.60 -11.57
N TYR A 374 29.65 -8.24 -11.44
CA TYR A 374 30.07 -7.12 -10.62
C TYR A 374 29.38 -5.83 -11.04
N HIS A 375 28.92 -5.09 -10.05
CA HIS A 375 28.59 -3.69 -10.20
C HIS A 375 28.97 -2.92 -8.94
N PRO A 376 29.34 -1.63 -9.05
CA PRO A 376 29.55 -0.80 -7.88
C PRO A 376 28.25 -0.74 -7.07
N ARG A 377 28.39 -0.95 -5.76
CA ARG A 377 27.28 -0.81 -4.80
C ARG A 377 27.13 0.68 -4.50
N HIS A 378 26.07 1.31 -5.02
CA HIS A 378 25.84 2.74 -4.83
C HIS A 378 25.63 3.05 -3.33
N ARG A 379 26.57 3.80 -2.73
CA ARG A 379 26.51 4.28 -1.33
C ARG A 379 26.31 5.81 -1.22
N GLN A 380 26.07 6.52 -2.33
CA GLN A 380 25.88 7.98 -2.33
C GLN A 380 24.60 8.39 -1.59
N GLY A 381 24.66 9.41 -0.75
CA GLY A 381 23.52 9.89 0.04
C GLY A 381 23.24 9.02 1.27
N ILE A 382 24.26 8.67 2.06
CA ILE A 382 24.18 7.75 3.23
C ILE A 382 22.96 8.05 4.10
N GLU A 383 22.64 9.31 4.36
CA GLU A 383 21.51 9.68 5.20
C GLU A 383 20.14 9.46 4.53
N GLU A 384 19.97 9.88 3.27
CA GLU A 384 18.73 9.69 2.50
C GLU A 384 18.47 8.21 2.23
N ASN A 385 19.51 7.46 1.84
CA ASN A 385 19.43 6.00 1.68
C ASN A 385 19.12 5.30 3.00
N ARG A 386 19.67 5.78 4.11
CA ARG A 386 19.34 5.26 5.44
C ARG A 386 17.89 5.55 5.82
N LYS A 387 17.36 6.73 5.49
CA LYS A 387 15.93 7.07 5.67
C LYS A 387 15.04 6.14 4.84
N MET A 388 15.35 5.96 3.56
CA MET A 388 14.63 5.05 2.65
C MET A 388 14.68 3.59 3.11
N PHE A 389 15.84 3.14 3.57
CA PHE A 389 16.02 1.80 4.14
C PHE A 389 15.19 1.62 5.43
N LEU A 390 15.26 2.57 6.36
CA LEU A 390 14.51 2.50 7.62
C LEU A 390 13.00 2.55 7.40
N TYR A 391 12.54 3.30 6.41
CA TYR A 391 11.13 3.31 6.01
C TYR A 391 10.68 1.92 5.53
N ASN A 392 11.36 1.32 4.56
CA ASN A 392 11.04 -0.02 4.08
C ASN A 392 11.16 -1.07 5.20
N LYS A 393 12.19 -0.97 6.06
CA LYS A 393 12.38 -1.85 7.23
C LYS A 393 11.17 -1.81 8.16
N LYS A 394 10.66 -0.62 8.50
CA LYS A 394 9.48 -0.48 9.39
C LYS A 394 8.25 -1.14 8.80
N ILE A 395 7.97 -0.93 7.51
CA ILE A 395 6.83 -1.55 6.82
C ILE A 395 6.99 -3.06 6.78
N TYR A 396 8.17 -3.55 6.40
CA TYR A 396 8.47 -4.98 6.36
C TYR A 396 8.29 -5.64 7.73
N GLU A 397 8.91 -5.09 8.80
CA GLU A 397 8.79 -5.63 10.15
C GLU A 397 7.36 -5.60 10.67
N TYR A 398 6.62 -4.55 10.34
CA TYR A 398 5.21 -4.43 10.64
C TYR A 398 4.40 -5.55 9.97
N LYS A 399 4.54 -5.72 8.65
CA LYS A 399 3.84 -6.76 7.89
C LYS A 399 4.23 -8.17 8.35
N CYS A 400 5.50 -8.39 8.74
CA CYS A 400 5.96 -9.63 9.36
C CYS A 400 5.21 -9.92 10.67
N LYS A 401 5.18 -8.94 11.58
CA LYS A 401 4.53 -9.09 12.90
C LYS A 401 3.02 -9.28 12.79
N SER A 402 2.39 -8.64 11.81
CA SER A 402 0.94 -8.71 11.58
C SER A 402 0.49 -9.88 10.70
N GLY A 403 1.42 -10.70 10.19
CA GLY A 403 1.09 -11.84 9.33
C GLY A 403 0.45 -11.43 8.00
N VAL A 404 0.73 -10.22 7.50
CA VAL A 404 0.18 -9.74 6.23
C VAL A 404 0.76 -10.57 5.10
N LEU A 405 -0.11 -11.26 4.37
CA LEU A 405 0.25 -12.15 3.25
C LEU A 405 0.00 -11.54 1.88
N TYR A 406 -0.84 -10.51 1.80
CA TYR A 406 -1.37 -9.98 0.55
C TYR A 406 -1.10 -8.48 0.48
N SER A 407 -0.57 -8.02 -0.65
CA SER A 407 -0.31 -6.59 -0.90
C SER A 407 -1.21 -6.04 -2.01
N ASN A 408 -1.28 -4.72 -2.14
CA ASN A 408 -1.96 -4.02 -3.26
C ASN A 408 -3.43 -4.41 -3.52
N LYS A 409 -4.19 -4.90 -2.53
CA LYS A 409 -5.58 -5.35 -2.74
C LYS A 409 -6.55 -4.26 -3.20
N THR A 410 -6.27 -3.01 -2.82
CA THR A 410 -7.17 -1.87 -3.02
C THR A 410 -6.69 -0.91 -4.11
N ARG A 411 -5.61 -1.23 -4.81
CA ARG A 411 -5.03 -0.36 -5.86
C ARG A 411 -4.67 -1.12 -7.11
N GLU A 412 -4.68 -0.39 -8.21
CA GLU A 412 -4.10 -0.87 -9.46
C GLU A 412 -2.57 -0.84 -9.38
N TRP A 413 -1.90 -1.96 -9.69
CA TRP A 413 -0.44 -2.02 -9.66
C TRP A 413 0.21 -1.13 -10.73
N GLY A 414 1.35 -0.54 -10.41
CA GLY A 414 2.15 0.24 -11.36
C GLY A 414 1.56 1.59 -11.71
N VAL A 415 0.65 2.12 -10.87
CA VAL A 415 0.02 3.44 -11.05
C VAL A 415 0.59 4.40 -10.01
N LEU A 416 1.13 5.52 -10.48
CA LEU A 416 1.62 6.59 -9.60
C LEU A 416 0.45 7.42 -9.09
N ASP A 417 0.37 7.57 -7.77
CA ASP A 417 -0.52 8.54 -7.15
C ASP A 417 -0.05 9.97 -7.47
N LYS A 418 -0.98 10.94 -7.53
CA LYS A 418 -0.66 12.33 -7.90
C LYS A 418 0.34 13.00 -6.94
N ASP A 419 0.48 12.47 -5.73
CA ASP A 419 1.40 12.95 -4.69
C ASP A 419 2.66 12.06 -4.53
N TYR A 420 2.90 11.08 -5.41
CA TYR A 420 3.93 10.03 -5.25
C TYR A 420 5.37 10.54 -5.09
N ASN A 421 5.72 11.71 -5.64
CA ASN A 421 7.04 12.33 -5.44
C ASN A 421 7.15 13.07 -4.09
N ASN A 422 6.04 13.53 -3.52
CA ASN A 422 5.96 14.12 -2.17
C ASN A 422 5.80 13.06 -1.06
N TYR A 423 5.53 11.81 -1.42
CA TYR A 423 5.24 10.70 -0.50
C TYR A 423 6.38 10.39 0.48
N PHE A 424 7.65 10.59 0.12
CA PHE A 424 8.79 10.30 1.01
C PHE A 424 8.92 11.30 2.17
N ASP A 425 8.80 12.59 1.89
CA ASP A 425 8.88 13.64 2.93
C ASP A 425 7.57 13.72 3.74
N HIS A 426 6.42 13.51 3.10
CA HIS A 426 5.14 13.46 3.82
C HIS A 426 5.04 12.24 4.76
N LYS A 427 5.51 11.04 4.38
CA LYS A 427 5.25 9.85 5.20
C LYS A 427 6.26 9.65 6.34
N LEU A 428 7.50 10.10 6.18
CA LEU A 428 8.54 10.00 7.23
C LEU A 428 8.44 11.11 8.30
N TYR A 429 7.91 12.29 7.96
CA TYR A 429 7.78 13.42 8.89
C TYR A 429 6.34 13.85 9.20
N THR A 430 5.37 13.54 8.33
CA THR A 430 3.99 14.04 8.43
C THR A 430 2.98 12.98 8.93
N GLU A 431 3.36 11.70 9.05
CA GLU A 431 2.47 10.65 9.59
C GLU A 431 2.48 10.49 11.11
N LYS A 432 3.40 11.14 11.84
CA LYS A 432 3.47 11.05 13.31
C LYS A 432 3.08 12.33 14.04
N LEU A 433 2.67 13.37 13.30
CA LEU A 433 2.10 14.58 13.89
C LEU A 433 0.66 14.31 14.33
N TRP A 434 0.26 14.98 15.41
CA TRP A 434 -1.13 15.01 15.86
C TRP A 434 -1.97 15.76 14.83
N LYS A 435 -2.95 15.10 14.21
CA LYS A 435 -3.73 15.66 13.08
C LYS A 435 -5.08 16.25 13.49
N PHE A 436 -5.58 15.89 14.66
CA PHE A 436 -6.83 16.45 15.17
C PHE A 436 -6.63 17.94 15.51
N LYS A 437 -7.25 18.83 14.73
CA LYS A 437 -7.06 20.28 14.88
C LYS A 437 -7.74 20.84 16.13
N LYS A 438 -8.84 20.20 16.55
CA LYS A 438 -9.70 20.67 17.65
C LYS A 438 -9.43 19.99 18.99
N ILE A 439 -8.72 18.86 19.00
CA ILE A 439 -8.41 18.11 20.21
C ILE A 439 -7.01 18.52 20.69
N PRO A 440 -6.86 19.15 21.85
CA PRO A 440 -5.56 19.61 22.34
C PRO A 440 -4.67 18.43 22.78
N GLN A 441 -3.35 18.60 22.67
CA GLN A 441 -2.35 17.62 23.10
C GLN A 441 -2.10 17.69 24.63
N VAL A 442 -3.18 17.56 25.40
CA VAL A 442 -3.18 17.52 26.86
C VAL A 442 -3.71 16.17 27.31
N ALA A 443 -2.99 15.49 28.21
CA ALA A 443 -3.39 14.21 28.79
C ALA A 443 -3.70 14.39 30.28
N HIS A 444 -4.90 13.97 30.67
CA HIS A 444 -5.44 14.07 32.03
C HIS A 444 -5.43 12.70 32.71
N PHE A 445 -4.90 12.66 33.94
CA PHE A 445 -4.83 11.49 34.80
C PHE A 445 -5.30 11.85 36.21
N TYR A 446 -5.86 10.89 36.96
CA TYR A 446 -6.31 11.10 38.33
C TYR A 446 -5.73 10.09 39.31
N TRP A 447 -5.22 10.58 40.46
CA TRP A 447 -4.76 9.72 41.55
C TRP A 447 -5.25 10.19 42.92
N GLY A 448 -6.12 9.38 43.54
CA GLY A 448 -6.77 9.71 44.81
C GLY A 448 -6.14 9.13 46.09
N ASN A 449 -5.28 8.11 45.95
CA ASN A 449 -4.79 7.32 47.09
C ASN A 449 -3.46 7.87 47.63
N GLU A 450 -3.15 7.52 48.89
CA GLU A 450 -1.95 7.99 49.58
C GLU A 450 -0.63 7.52 48.94
N LYS A 451 -0.54 6.24 48.51
CA LYS A 451 0.67 5.66 47.92
C LYS A 451 0.43 5.23 46.48
N LEU A 452 1.36 5.53 45.57
CA LEU A 452 1.29 5.17 44.15
C LEU A 452 2.09 3.90 43.83
N PRO A 453 1.45 2.80 43.41
CA PRO A 453 2.16 1.59 43.00
C PRO A 453 2.93 1.76 41.68
N TYR A 454 3.95 0.92 41.46
CA TYR A 454 4.81 0.98 40.27
C TYR A 454 4.02 0.87 38.94
N LEU A 455 3.04 -0.02 38.85
CA LEU A 455 2.24 -0.17 37.61
C LEU A 455 1.38 1.07 37.29
N ARG A 456 0.93 1.79 38.32
CA ARG A 456 0.19 3.06 38.17
C ARG A 456 1.15 4.19 37.76
N TYR A 457 2.32 4.25 38.38
CA TYR A 457 3.43 5.11 37.95
C TYR A 457 3.82 4.87 36.48
N LEU A 458 3.95 3.60 36.07
CA LEU A 458 4.26 3.22 34.70
C LEU A 458 3.21 3.67 33.69
N SER A 459 1.93 3.75 34.08
CA SER A 459 0.88 4.18 33.15
C SER A 459 1.13 5.62 32.67
N ILE A 460 1.54 6.51 33.58
CA ILE A 460 1.91 7.90 33.23
C ILE A 460 3.29 7.97 32.58
N LEU A 461 4.30 7.26 33.12
CA LEU A 461 5.64 7.29 32.57
C LEU A 461 5.67 6.77 31.13
N SER A 462 4.97 5.68 30.85
CA SER A 462 4.88 5.10 29.51
C SER A 462 4.24 6.07 28.51
N PHE A 463 3.22 6.82 28.94
CA PHE A 463 2.66 7.89 28.13
C PHE A 463 3.69 8.96 27.82
N LYS A 464 4.43 9.46 28.82
CA LYS A 464 5.46 10.50 28.63
C LYS A 464 6.60 10.04 27.72
N ILE A 465 7.08 8.80 27.88
CA ILE A 465 8.14 8.23 27.05
C ILE A 465 7.75 8.28 25.56
N HIS A 466 6.50 7.94 25.25
CA HIS A 466 6.05 7.84 23.87
C HIS A 466 5.45 9.12 23.32
N ASN A 467 5.06 10.09 24.16
CA ASN A 467 4.42 11.34 23.77
C ASN A 467 5.13 12.53 24.45
N PRO A 468 6.44 12.75 24.18
CA PRO A 468 7.23 13.74 24.90
C PRO A 468 6.72 15.17 24.74
N GLU A 469 6.03 15.46 23.63
CA GLU A 469 5.44 16.76 23.29
C GLU A 469 4.09 17.07 23.96
N TRP A 470 3.43 16.07 24.57
CA TRP A 470 2.14 16.27 25.23
C TRP A 470 2.29 16.88 26.62
N GLN A 471 1.40 17.80 26.96
CA GLN A 471 1.25 18.26 28.34
C GLN A 471 0.56 17.17 29.16
N ILE A 472 1.10 16.85 30.32
CA ILE A 472 0.53 15.83 31.22
C ILE A 472 0.05 16.53 32.49
N LYS A 473 -1.23 16.39 32.80
CA LYS A 473 -1.87 16.88 34.03
C LYS A 473 -2.27 15.69 34.91
N LEU A 474 -1.70 15.63 36.11
CA LEU A 474 -2.08 14.68 37.15
C LEU A 474 -2.88 15.40 38.24
N TYR A 475 -4.16 15.07 38.33
CA TYR A 475 -5.05 15.61 39.34
C TYR A 475 -5.02 14.75 40.61
N VAL A 476 -4.94 15.42 41.76
CA VAL A 476 -4.95 14.78 43.08
C VAL A 476 -5.87 15.55 44.03
N PRO A 477 -6.52 14.87 45.00
CA PRO A 477 -7.30 15.56 46.02
C PRO A 477 -6.37 16.34 46.98
N PRO A 478 -6.88 17.38 47.68
CA PRO A 478 -6.07 18.19 48.61
C PRO A 478 -5.60 17.38 49.81
N THR A 479 -6.41 16.40 50.22
CA THR A 479 -6.14 15.43 51.27
C THR A 479 -6.32 14.03 50.72
N SER A 480 -5.33 13.16 50.92
CA SER A 480 -5.40 11.76 50.49
C SER A 480 -6.53 11.01 51.19
N TYR A 481 -7.26 10.19 50.44
CA TYR A 481 -8.32 9.37 50.99
C TYR A 481 -7.74 8.19 51.80
N LYS A 482 -8.27 7.96 53.00
CA LYS A 482 -7.83 6.92 53.95
C LYS A 482 -8.88 5.83 54.22
N GLY A 483 -10.01 5.80 53.51
CA GLY A 483 -11.10 4.85 53.75
C GLY A 483 -11.01 3.54 52.93
N ARG A 484 -11.67 2.46 53.38
CA ARG A 484 -11.87 1.24 52.58
C ARG A 484 -12.97 1.46 51.54
N CYS A 485 -12.65 1.48 50.25
CA CYS A 485 -13.66 1.56 49.18
C CYS A 485 -14.54 0.29 49.12
N LEU A 486 -15.78 0.41 48.60
CA LEU A 486 -16.64 -0.75 48.33
C LEU A 486 -16.20 -1.52 47.07
N ASP A 487 -15.42 -0.88 46.18
CA ASP A 487 -14.92 -1.50 44.96
C ASP A 487 -13.52 -2.12 45.12
N THR A 488 -13.22 -3.06 44.25
CA THR A 488 -11.95 -3.77 44.22
C THR A 488 -10.76 -2.94 43.73
N GLN A 489 -10.99 -1.74 43.18
CA GLN A 489 -9.96 -0.91 42.53
C GLN A 489 -9.21 -0.01 43.53
N SER A 490 -9.91 0.45 44.56
CA SER A 490 -9.40 1.48 45.50
C SER A 490 -9.48 1.05 46.97
N ALA A 491 -10.05 -0.13 47.28
CA ALA A 491 -9.93 -0.80 48.57
C ALA A 491 -8.55 -1.46 48.77
N PHE A 492 -7.48 -0.67 48.66
CA PHE A 492 -6.12 -1.18 48.68
C PHE A 492 -5.33 -0.64 49.87
N ASP A 493 -5.11 -1.50 50.85
CA ASP A 493 -4.01 -1.35 51.80
C ASP A 493 -2.70 -1.76 51.08
N PHE A 494 -2.21 -0.85 50.23
CA PHE A 494 -0.97 -1.05 49.49
C PHE A 494 0.22 -0.79 50.42
N THR A 495 0.92 -1.86 50.76
CA THR A 495 2.09 -1.82 51.67
C THR A 495 3.43 -1.72 50.94
N GLY A 496 3.42 -1.65 49.59
CA GLY A 496 4.64 -1.57 48.78
C GLY A 496 5.27 -0.18 48.73
N VAL A 497 6.33 -0.06 47.92
CA VAL A 497 7.06 1.19 47.68
C VAL A 497 6.15 2.22 47.01
N ASP A 498 6.16 3.45 47.53
CA ASP A 498 5.45 4.59 46.95
C ASP A 498 6.30 5.26 45.86
N TYR A 499 5.77 5.28 44.64
CA TYR A 499 6.40 5.91 43.47
C TYR A 499 5.88 7.33 43.19
N PHE A 500 5.00 7.86 44.04
CA PHE A 500 4.50 9.23 43.88
C PHE A 500 5.63 10.29 43.93
N PRO A 501 6.66 10.16 44.80
CA PRO A 501 7.81 11.06 44.78
C PRO A 501 8.60 11.01 43.46
N ASN A 502 8.76 9.83 42.85
CA ASN A 502 9.41 9.70 41.54
C ASN A 502 8.62 10.45 40.47
N LEU A 503 7.30 10.35 40.49
CA LEU A 503 6.44 11.06 39.55
C LEU A 503 6.54 12.59 39.74
N ARG A 504 6.54 13.07 40.99
CA ARG A 504 6.76 14.49 41.33
C ARG A 504 8.09 15.05 40.82
N SER A 505 9.10 14.20 40.64
CA SER A 505 10.42 14.64 40.16
C SER A 505 10.47 14.93 38.65
N ILE A 506 9.45 14.50 37.89
CA ILE A 506 9.35 14.73 36.45
C ILE A 506 8.73 16.12 36.24
N LYS A 507 9.55 17.10 35.83
CA LYS A 507 9.15 18.51 35.72
C LYS A 507 8.04 18.77 34.70
N GLU A 508 7.92 17.89 33.71
CA GLU A 508 6.96 17.98 32.61
C GLU A 508 5.56 17.48 33.00
N ILE A 509 5.38 16.93 34.21
CA ILE A 509 4.08 16.51 34.73
C ILE A 509 3.57 17.60 35.68
N GLU A 510 2.46 18.23 35.29
CA GLU A 510 1.76 19.21 36.10
C GLU A 510 0.89 18.50 37.13
N ILE A 511 1.18 18.69 38.42
CA ILE A 511 0.37 18.11 39.51
C ILE A 511 -0.60 19.16 40.02
N ILE A 512 -1.89 18.90 39.84
CA ILE A 512 -2.96 19.84 40.14
C ILE A 512 -3.76 19.33 41.33
N LYS A 513 -3.87 20.15 42.38
CA LYS A 513 -4.80 19.87 43.48
C LYS A 513 -6.20 20.30 43.05
N VAL A 514 -7.13 19.34 43.00
CA VAL A 514 -8.52 19.60 42.63
C VAL A 514 -9.39 19.56 43.86
N ASN A 515 -10.13 20.65 44.09
CA ASN A 515 -11.29 20.65 44.97
C ASN A 515 -12.50 20.22 44.16
N PHE A 516 -13.30 19.32 44.73
CA PHE A 516 -14.44 18.72 44.07
C PHE A 516 -15.74 19.51 44.30
N ASP A 517 -15.63 20.80 44.59
CA ASP A 517 -16.76 21.70 44.91
C ASP A 517 -17.84 21.68 43.80
N PHE A 518 -17.45 21.40 42.55
CA PHE A 518 -18.38 21.25 41.42
C PHE A 518 -19.24 19.97 41.47
N ILE A 519 -18.90 19.01 42.34
CA ILE A 519 -19.62 17.77 42.62
C ILE A 519 -20.48 17.90 43.88
N ASP A 520 -20.13 18.79 44.82
CA ASP A 520 -20.76 18.83 46.15
C ASP A 520 -22.27 19.08 46.09
N ASN A 521 -22.76 19.92 45.16
CA ASN A 521 -24.21 20.10 44.94
C ASN A 521 -24.92 18.87 44.34
N ALA A 522 -24.20 17.91 43.77
CA ALA A 522 -24.76 16.64 43.26
C ALA A 522 -24.79 15.54 44.34
N CYS A 523 -24.03 15.73 45.41
CA CYS A 523 -23.99 14.88 46.60
C CYS A 523 -24.78 15.49 47.76
N GLU A 524 -25.60 16.51 47.50
CA GLU A 524 -26.40 17.24 48.49
C GLU A 524 -27.29 16.25 49.26
N GLY A 525 -27.16 16.20 50.60
CA GLY A 525 -27.81 15.19 51.45
C GLY A 525 -27.07 13.86 51.65
N LEU A 526 -25.92 13.65 50.99
CA LEU A 526 -24.95 12.57 51.26
C LEU A 526 -23.68 13.08 51.97
N GLU A 527 -23.71 14.32 52.44
CA GLU A 527 -22.66 14.99 53.20
C GLU A 527 -22.28 14.16 54.44
N GLY A 528 -20.99 13.89 54.61
CA GLY A 528 -20.48 13.11 55.74
C GLY A 528 -20.59 11.58 55.62
N THR A 529 -21.21 11.05 54.57
CA THR A 529 -21.23 9.60 54.32
C THR A 529 -19.92 9.10 53.69
N HIS A 530 -19.54 7.84 53.95
CA HIS A 530 -18.37 7.20 53.32
C HIS A 530 -18.51 7.08 51.78
N LEU A 531 -19.76 7.08 51.30
CA LEU A 531 -20.14 6.90 49.91
C LEU A 531 -19.84 8.13 49.01
N SER A 532 -19.94 9.36 49.53
CA SER A 532 -19.59 10.60 48.81
C SER A 532 -18.08 10.86 48.73
N ARG A 533 -17.26 10.01 49.38
CA ARG A 533 -15.80 10.15 49.47
C ARG A 533 -15.02 9.14 48.63
N GLN A 534 -15.70 8.33 47.80
CA GLN A 534 -15.03 7.32 47.00
C GLN A 534 -14.29 7.94 45.81
N GLU A 535 -13.03 7.59 45.69
CA GLU A 535 -12.10 8.16 44.70
C GLU A 535 -12.48 7.83 43.26
N VAL A 536 -13.22 6.74 43.02
CA VAL A 536 -13.61 6.38 41.65
C VAL A 536 -14.72 7.27 41.11
N TYR A 537 -15.71 7.64 41.93
CA TYR A 537 -16.73 8.60 41.50
C TYR A 537 -16.13 9.99 41.25
N ARG A 538 -15.18 10.42 42.09
CA ARG A 538 -14.40 11.64 41.87
C ARG A 538 -13.66 11.62 40.53
N SER A 539 -13.04 10.49 40.22
CA SER A 539 -12.39 10.25 38.93
C SER A 539 -13.37 10.36 37.75
N ASP A 540 -14.55 9.74 37.84
CA ASP A 540 -15.55 9.77 36.75
C ASP A 540 -16.13 11.18 36.55
N PHE A 541 -16.51 11.87 37.63
CA PHE A 541 -16.98 13.26 37.53
C PHE A 541 -15.90 14.19 36.98
N LEU A 542 -14.65 14.02 37.38
CA LEU A 542 -13.53 14.79 36.84
C LEU A 542 -13.32 14.49 35.36
N ARG A 543 -13.42 13.22 34.93
CA ARG A 543 -13.36 12.81 33.53
C ARG A 543 -14.39 13.57 32.70
N TRP A 544 -15.65 13.53 33.11
CA TRP A 544 -16.74 14.22 32.41
C TRP A 544 -16.57 15.73 32.41
N HIS A 545 -16.11 16.30 33.53
CA HIS A 545 -15.79 17.71 33.62
C HIS A 545 -14.69 18.13 32.63
N LEU A 546 -13.52 17.49 32.68
CA LEU A 546 -12.38 17.86 31.85
C LEU A 546 -12.62 17.62 30.36
N LEU A 547 -13.24 16.50 29.98
CA LEU A 547 -13.63 16.25 28.59
C LEU A 547 -14.73 17.24 28.13
N GLY A 548 -15.56 17.73 29.05
CA GLY A 548 -16.57 18.74 28.75
C GLY A 548 -16.01 20.16 28.65
N THR A 549 -14.98 20.52 29.41
CA THR A 549 -14.45 21.89 29.50
C THR A 549 -13.14 22.07 28.75
N GLU A 550 -12.07 21.44 29.20
CA GLU A 550 -10.72 21.59 28.65
C GLU A 550 -10.47 20.77 27.38
N GLY A 551 -11.17 19.65 27.22
CA GLY A 551 -10.88 18.68 26.18
C GLY A 551 -9.54 17.96 26.41
N GLY A 552 -8.99 17.39 25.34
CA GLY A 552 -7.77 16.59 25.35
C GLY A 552 -8.06 15.10 25.56
N LEU A 553 -7.05 14.36 26.01
CA LEU A 553 -7.11 12.94 26.30
C LEU A 553 -7.38 12.70 27.79
N TRP A 554 -8.40 11.92 28.12
CA TRP A 554 -8.50 11.24 29.40
C TRP A 554 -7.91 9.84 29.29
N SER A 555 -7.02 9.48 30.22
CA SER A 555 -6.51 8.12 30.35
C SER A 555 -6.63 7.65 31.79
N ASP A 556 -7.23 6.47 31.97
CA ASP A 556 -7.17 5.78 33.25
C ASP A 556 -5.72 5.38 33.57
N MET A 557 -5.39 5.37 34.86
CA MET A 557 -4.04 5.03 35.33
C MET A 557 -3.75 3.53 35.28
N ASP A 558 -4.48 2.75 34.49
CA ASP A 558 -4.20 1.34 34.18
C ASP A 558 -4.08 1.08 32.68
N ILE A 559 -3.63 2.10 31.94
CA ILE A 559 -3.24 1.99 30.54
C ILE A 559 -1.72 2.17 30.42
N MET A 560 -1.06 1.19 29.83
CA MET A 560 0.38 1.20 29.60
C MET A 560 0.67 1.38 28.11
N PHE A 561 1.27 2.50 27.74
CA PHE A 561 1.53 2.87 26.35
C PHE A 561 2.87 2.30 25.87
N PHE A 562 2.91 1.71 24.68
CA PHE A 562 4.14 1.24 24.03
C PHE A 562 4.35 1.84 22.62
N LYS A 563 3.50 2.81 22.23
CA LYS A 563 3.59 3.65 21.03
C LYS A 563 3.02 5.04 21.33
N PRO A 564 3.35 6.07 20.54
CA PRO A 564 2.69 7.38 20.64
C PRO A 564 1.20 7.29 20.33
N VAL A 565 0.39 8.19 20.90
CA VAL A 565 -1.03 8.32 20.54
C VAL A 565 -1.24 8.84 19.13
N SER A 566 -0.24 9.48 18.53
CA SER A 566 -0.28 9.86 17.11
C SER A 566 -0.23 8.64 16.17
N ASP A 567 0.15 7.45 16.66
CA ASP A 567 0.10 6.19 15.89
C ASP A 567 -1.31 5.53 15.93
N MET A 568 -2.32 6.17 16.55
CA MET A 568 -3.71 5.72 16.44
C MET A 568 -4.14 5.70 14.98
N TYR A 569 -4.77 4.60 14.55
CA TYR A 569 -5.29 4.44 13.18
C TYR A 569 -6.16 5.61 12.71
N ILE A 570 -6.92 6.16 13.65
CA ILE A 570 -7.89 7.22 13.38
C ILE A 570 -7.25 8.62 13.25
N ASN A 571 -5.96 8.77 13.59
CA ASN A 571 -5.17 10.00 13.42
C ASN A 571 -4.75 10.18 11.95
N GLU A 572 -5.72 10.39 11.08
CA GLU A 572 -5.54 10.56 9.63
C GLU A 572 -6.19 11.84 9.10
N LYS A 573 -5.80 12.26 7.89
CA LYS A 573 -6.27 13.51 7.25
C LYS A 573 -7.79 13.58 7.11
N GLY A 574 -8.47 12.44 6.98
CA GLY A 574 -9.93 12.36 6.91
C GLY A 574 -10.66 12.71 8.21
N ASN A 575 -9.96 12.70 9.36
CA ASN A 575 -10.57 12.89 10.68
C ASN A 575 -10.07 14.15 11.42
N GLU A 576 -9.36 15.06 10.73
CA GLU A 576 -8.77 16.27 11.35
C GLU A 576 -9.78 17.14 12.11
N GLU A 577 -11.04 17.12 11.66
CA GLU A 577 -12.13 17.92 12.22
C GLU A 577 -12.89 17.23 13.37
N ALA A 578 -12.48 16.00 13.74
CA ALA A 578 -13.13 15.26 14.82
C ALA A 578 -13.00 16.01 16.15
N THR A 579 -14.10 16.03 16.90
CA THR A 579 -14.22 16.73 18.19
C THR A 579 -14.44 15.79 19.35
N THR A 580 -14.83 14.54 19.08
CA THR A 580 -15.21 13.57 20.12
C THR A 580 -14.74 12.20 19.67
N LEU A 581 -13.83 11.60 20.44
CA LEU A 581 -13.36 10.24 20.19
C LEU A 581 -13.76 9.35 21.36
N ILE A 582 -14.53 8.31 21.07
CA ILE A 582 -15.05 7.33 22.04
C ILE A 582 -14.61 5.92 21.65
N SER A 583 -14.77 4.93 22.52
CA SER A 583 -14.55 3.53 22.17
C SER A 583 -15.81 2.70 22.42
N LEU A 584 -16.35 2.10 21.36
CA LEU A 584 -17.53 1.23 21.44
C LEU A 584 -17.14 -0.24 21.22
N HIS A 585 -17.33 -1.06 22.25
CA HIS A 585 -17.16 -2.50 22.16
C HIS A 585 -18.45 -3.18 21.67
N PRO A 586 -18.41 -4.07 20.67
CA PRO A 586 -19.62 -4.69 20.09
C PRO A 586 -20.51 -5.45 21.08
N LYS A 587 -19.95 -5.95 22.19
CA LYS A 587 -20.69 -6.76 23.18
C LYS A 587 -21.28 -5.98 24.36
N TYR A 588 -20.65 -4.88 24.76
CA TYR A 588 -21.00 -4.20 26.01
C TYR A 588 -20.96 -2.67 25.92
N GLY A 589 -20.83 -2.12 24.71
CA GLY A 589 -20.88 -0.69 24.45
C GLY A 589 -19.62 0.03 24.93
N HIS A 590 -19.79 1.17 25.58
CA HIS A 590 -18.71 2.10 25.90
C HIS A 590 -17.58 1.49 26.75
N SER A 591 -16.35 1.83 26.37
CA SER A 591 -15.14 1.72 27.20
C SER A 591 -14.64 3.12 27.54
N VAL A 592 -14.56 3.46 28.83
CA VAL A 592 -14.41 4.86 29.30
C VAL A 592 -13.00 5.23 29.77
N GLY A 593 -12.06 4.28 29.77
CA GLY A 593 -10.71 4.52 30.28
C GLY A 593 -9.78 5.24 29.30
N PHE A 594 -10.17 5.40 28.04
CA PHE A 594 -9.39 6.11 27.02
C PHE A 594 -10.33 6.88 26.08
N MET A 595 -10.41 8.19 26.27
CA MET A 595 -11.40 9.04 25.58
C MET A 595 -10.77 10.38 25.22
N LEU A 596 -11.18 10.98 24.10
CA LEU A 596 -10.69 12.29 23.70
C LEU A 596 -11.81 13.25 23.30
N SER A 597 -11.56 14.55 23.48
CA SER A 597 -12.52 15.59 23.09
C SER A 597 -11.85 16.92 22.76
N ALA A 598 -12.55 17.74 21.98
CA ALA A 598 -12.27 19.17 21.87
C ALA A 598 -12.74 19.91 23.14
N PRO A 599 -12.22 21.10 23.44
CA PRO A 599 -12.72 21.92 24.54
C PRO A 599 -14.20 22.28 24.37
N ASN A 600 -14.92 22.51 25.47
CA ASN A 600 -16.34 22.85 25.49
C ASN A 600 -17.25 21.82 24.78
N ASN A 601 -16.95 20.53 24.94
CA ASN A 601 -17.66 19.45 24.26
C ASN A 601 -19.08 19.25 24.81
N LEU A 602 -20.11 19.51 23.98
CA LEU A 602 -21.52 19.44 24.37
C LEU A 602 -21.95 18.06 24.88
N TYR A 603 -21.41 16.99 24.29
CA TYR A 603 -21.71 15.62 24.71
C TYR A 603 -21.24 15.39 26.15
N TYR A 604 -19.98 15.67 26.47
CA TYR A 604 -19.47 15.44 27.83
C TYR A 604 -20.03 16.43 28.87
N VAL A 605 -20.35 17.68 28.49
CA VAL A 605 -21.09 18.61 29.36
C VAL A 605 -22.46 18.05 29.72
N TYR A 606 -23.16 17.44 28.76
CA TYR A 606 -24.44 16.77 29.01
C TYR A 606 -24.26 15.52 29.88
N ILE A 607 -23.26 14.67 29.60
CA ILE A 607 -22.95 13.50 30.43
C ILE A 607 -22.68 13.92 31.88
N LEU A 608 -21.92 14.99 32.13
CA LEU A 608 -21.70 15.50 33.48
C LEU A 608 -23.01 15.89 34.16
N LYS A 609 -23.91 16.57 33.45
CA LYS A 609 -25.23 16.95 33.99
C LYS A 609 -26.08 15.72 34.33
N GLU A 610 -26.09 14.70 33.47
CA GLU A 610 -26.86 13.48 33.72
C GLU A 610 -26.22 12.60 34.79
N ALA A 611 -24.89 12.56 34.89
CA ALA A 611 -24.18 11.89 35.97
C ALA A 611 -24.59 12.45 37.33
N LYS A 612 -24.73 13.78 37.46
CA LYS A 612 -25.20 14.42 38.70
C LYS A 612 -26.62 14.01 39.09
N LYS A 613 -27.51 13.84 38.10
CA LYS A 613 -28.91 13.44 38.36
C LYS A 613 -29.08 11.96 38.67
N ASN A 614 -28.31 11.12 38.00
CA ASN A 614 -28.43 9.66 38.07
C ASN A 614 -27.42 9.03 39.04
N PHE A 615 -26.71 9.84 39.82
CA PHE A 615 -25.71 9.35 40.76
C PHE A 615 -26.35 8.39 41.77
N ASN A 616 -25.86 7.15 41.78
CA ASN A 616 -26.27 6.14 42.73
C ASN A 616 -25.04 5.61 43.48
N PRO A 617 -24.87 5.94 44.77
CA PRO A 617 -23.66 5.57 45.51
C PRO A 617 -23.46 4.06 45.72
N VAL A 618 -24.50 3.24 45.55
CA VAL A 618 -24.40 1.78 45.68
C VAL A 618 -24.20 1.04 44.35
N ASP A 619 -24.30 1.74 43.21
CA ASP A 619 -23.98 1.19 41.89
C ASP A 619 -22.75 1.88 41.32
N TYR A 620 -21.63 1.14 41.34
CA TYR A 620 -20.33 1.56 40.85
C TYR A 620 -20.34 2.11 39.42
N GLN A 621 -21.22 1.59 38.55
CA GLN A 621 -21.27 2.01 37.14
C GLN A 621 -22.40 2.98 36.84
N SER A 622 -23.14 3.45 37.85
CA SER A 622 -24.30 4.34 37.69
C SER A 622 -24.01 5.62 36.92
N ILE A 623 -22.80 6.16 37.07
CA ILE A 623 -22.31 7.36 36.36
C ILE A 623 -21.17 7.08 35.38
N GLY A 624 -20.88 5.79 35.16
CA GLY A 624 -19.86 5.27 34.26
C GLY A 624 -20.49 4.71 32.98
N VAL A 625 -20.18 3.45 32.65
CA VAL A 625 -20.65 2.83 31.39
C VAL A 625 -22.16 2.65 31.33
N ASN A 626 -22.85 2.44 32.46
CA ASN A 626 -24.30 2.25 32.48
C ASN A 626 -25.02 3.52 31.99
N LEU A 627 -24.55 4.69 32.43
CA LEU A 627 -25.07 5.99 32.00
C LEU A 627 -24.94 6.17 30.48
N LEU A 628 -23.76 5.89 29.94
CA LEU A 628 -23.49 6.06 28.51
C LEU A 628 -24.27 5.05 27.65
N ASN A 629 -24.29 3.78 28.03
CA ASN A 629 -24.92 2.73 27.24
C ASN A 629 -26.45 2.86 27.17
N LYS A 630 -27.08 3.44 28.20
CA LYS A 630 -28.52 3.66 28.25
C LYS A 630 -28.98 4.55 27.09
N ASP A 631 -28.36 5.71 26.92
CA ASP A 631 -28.83 6.73 25.98
C ASP A 631 -27.92 6.88 24.74
N PHE A 632 -26.66 6.46 24.81
CA PHE A 632 -25.62 6.74 23.81
C PHE A 632 -24.84 5.51 23.34
N GLY A 633 -25.46 4.33 23.32
CA GLY A 633 -24.80 3.08 22.89
C GLY A 633 -24.30 3.01 21.43
N SER A 634 -24.47 4.05 20.63
CA SER A 634 -23.94 4.17 19.25
C SER A 634 -23.60 5.62 18.92
N ILE A 635 -22.73 5.82 17.92
CA ILE A 635 -22.41 7.16 17.38
C ILE A 635 -23.67 7.87 16.88
N GLU A 636 -24.51 7.17 16.14
CA GLU A 636 -25.76 7.73 15.58
C GLU A 636 -26.66 8.32 16.67
N LYS A 637 -26.76 7.68 17.84
CA LYS A 637 -27.53 8.21 18.98
C LYS A 637 -26.92 9.50 19.54
N ILE A 638 -25.60 9.61 19.55
CA ILE A 638 -24.90 10.83 19.98
C ILE A 638 -25.18 11.94 18.96
N GLU A 639 -24.97 11.69 17.68
CA GLU A 639 -25.14 12.68 16.61
C GLU A 639 -26.60 13.12 16.48
N THR A 640 -27.57 12.22 16.65
CA THR A 640 -29.02 12.55 16.67
C THR A 640 -29.39 13.47 17.82
N ARG A 641 -28.70 13.36 18.96
CA ARG A 641 -28.96 14.20 20.14
C ARG A 641 -28.27 15.54 20.04
N PHE A 642 -27.09 15.57 19.42
CA PHE A 642 -26.19 16.71 19.30
C PHE A 642 -25.82 16.89 17.83
N ASN A 643 -26.72 17.52 17.06
CA ASN A 643 -26.54 17.73 15.63
C ASN A 643 -25.24 18.47 15.30
N GLU A 644 -24.75 19.33 16.21
CA GLU A 644 -23.48 20.05 16.07
C GLU A 644 -22.25 19.13 16.06
N LEU A 645 -22.41 17.89 16.55
CA LEU A 645 -21.35 16.88 16.55
C LEU A 645 -21.43 15.93 15.36
N GLU A 646 -22.45 16.03 14.50
CA GLU A 646 -22.64 15.17 13.34
C GLU A 646 -21.39 15.12 12.45
N GLY A 647 -20.90 13.91 12.16
CA GLY A 647 -19.71 13.66 11.36
C GLY A 647 -18.38 13.91 12.09
N THR A 648 -18.41 14.48 13.32
CA THR A 648 -17.23 14.80 14.12
C THR A 648 -17.00 13.86 15.31
N VAL A 649 -17.97 12.99 15.62
CA VAL A 649 -17.80 11.88 16.57
C VAL A 649 -17.17 10.71 15.85
N LYS A 650 -16.11 10.11 16.41
CA LYS A 650 -15.44 8.95 15.83
C LYS A 650 -15.20 7.84 16.85
N ASP A 651 -15.31 6.60 16.38
CA ASP A 651 -15.05 5.40 17.19
C ASP A 651 -13.57 5.01 17.09
N ILE A 652 -12.89 5.07 18.23
CA ILE A 652 -11.55 4.52 18.41
C ILE A 652 -11.71 3.01 18.52
N PRO A 653 -11.09 2.22 17.62
CA PRO A 653 -11.13 0.77 17.71
C PRO A 653 -10.71 0.30 19.10
N VAL A 654 -11.51 -0.56 19.73
CA VAL A 654 -11.22 -1.06 21.08
C VAL A 654 -9.82 -1.67 21.19
N THR A 655 -9.29 -2.25 20.11
CA THR A 655 -7.93 -2.82 20.05
C THR A 655 -6.80 -1.79 20.26
N THR A 656 -7.09 -0.49 20.24
CA THR A 656 -6.13 0.61 20.48
C THR A 656 -5.46 0.50 21.85
N VAL A 657 -6.24 0.26 22.91
CA VAL A 657 -5.73 -0.02 24.27
C VAL A 657 -6.37 -1.25 24.92
N TYR A 658 -7.52 -1.72 24.43
CA TYR A 658 -8.27 -2.89 24.93
C TYR A 658 -8.09 -4.12 24.03
N ALA A 659 -6.88 -4.35 23.50
CA ALA A 659 -6.56 -5.57 22.75
C ALA A 659 -6.89 -6.85 23.55
N TYR A 660 -6.77 -6.75 24.88
CA TYR A 660 -7.29 -7.71 25.84
C TYR A 660 -8.49 -7.05 26.52
N ASP A 661 -9.69 -7.30 26.03
CA ASP A 661 -10.93 -6.70 26.54
C ASP A 661 -11.34 -7.28 27.92
N ALA A 662 -12.38 -6.71 28.52
CA ALA A 662 -12.83 -7.06 29.87
C ALA A 662 -13.27 -8.54 30.01
N LEU A 663 -13.56 -9.24 28.90
CA LEU A 663 -13.98 -10.64 28.91
C LEU A 663 -12.81 -11.61 29.01
N VAL A 664 -11.58 -11.14 28.82
CA VAL A 664 -10.37 -11.99 28.74
C VAL A 664 -9.24 -11.54 29.68
N ILE A 665 -9.55 -10.80 30.74
CA ILE A 665 -8.57 -10.27 31.71
C ILE A 665 -7.56 -11.33 32.21
N PRO A 666 -7.96 -12.58 32.56
CA PRO A 666 -6.99 -13.60 33.00
C PRO A 666 -5.87 -13.87 31.99
N THR A 667 -6.11 -13.61 30.70
CA THR A 667 -5.10 -13.84 29.65
C THR A 667 -3.89 -12.90 29.76
N ILE A 668 -4.10 -11.68 30.29
CA ILE A 668 -3.05 -10.68 30.51
C ILE A 668 -2.00 -11.20 31.51
N TYR A 669 -2.46 -11.96 32.50
CA TYR A 669 -1.68 -12.36 33.66
C TYR A 669 -1.14 -13.79 33.57
N ASN A 670 -1.89 -14.69 32.94
CA ASN A 670 -1.59 -16.13 32.96
C ASN A 670 -0.84 -16.62 31.72
N TYR A 671 -0.83 -15.84 30.63
CA TYR A 671 -0.25 -16.29 29.35
C TYR A 671 0.78 -15.30 28.83
N SER A 672 1.68 -15.79 27.98
CA SER A 672 2.77 -15.02 27.38
C SER A 672 2.50 -14.62 25.92
N ASN A 673 1.36 -15.02 25.36
CA ASN A 673 1.00 -14.79 23.97
C ASN A 673 0.51 -13.35 23.77
N MET A 674 1.25 -12.58 22.98
CA MET A 674 1.01 -11.17 22.64
C MET A 674 0.13 -11.00 21.38
N GLY A 675 -0.42 -12.08 20.84
CA GLY A 675 -1.07 -12.14 19.53
C GLY A 675 -2.41 -11.40 19.41
N ARG A 676 -2.95 -10.84 20.51
CA ARG A 676 -4.13 -9.98 20.46
C ARG A 676 -3.79 -8.52 20.14
N TYR A 677 -2.54 -8.10 20.30
CA TYR A 677 -2.12 -6.79 19.83
C TYR A 677 -2.22 -6.70 18.32
N THR A 678 -2.83 -5.63 17.85
CA THR A 678 -2.95 -5.31 16.44
C THR A 678 -2.00 -4.17 16.09
N PHE A 679 -1.99 -3.75 14.83
CA PHE A 679 -1.25 -2.58 14.40
C PHE A 679 -1.73 -1.28 15.03
N ASN A 680 -3.04 -1.21 15.30
CA ASN A 680 -3.71 -0.11 15.97
C ASN A 680 -3.40 -0.05 17.46
N SER A 681 -2.90 -1.13 18.04
CA SER A 681 -2.60 -1.16 19.46
C SER A 681 -1.42 -0.25 19.77
N ILE A 682 -1.69 0.75 20.60
CA ILE A 682 -0.69 1.70 21.13
C ILE A 682 -0.43 1.49 22.62
N GLY A 683 -1.32 0.76 23.31
CA GLY A 683 -1.18 0.47 24.73
C GLY A 683 -1.93 -0.78 25.17
N LEU A 684 -1.86 -1.05 26.48
CA LEU A 684 -2.55 -2.13 27.18
C LEU A 684 -3.32 -1.57 28.37
N HIS A 685 -4.63 -1.72 28.36
CA HIS A 685 -5.46 -1.61 29.54
C HIS A 685 -5.30 -2.89 30.38
N TRP A 686 -4.74 -2.78 31.58
CA TRP A 686 -4.43 -3.94 32.42
C TRP A 686 -5.46 -4.17 33.54
N TYR A 687 -6.51 -3.37 33.66
CA TYR A 687 -7.65 -3.59 34.57
C TYR A 687 -7.25 -3.73 36.03
N ALA A 688 -6.76 -2.64 36.61
CA ALA A 688 -6.30 -2.61 37.99
C ALA A 688 -7.35 -3.02 39.02
N GLY A 689 -8.63 -2.83 38.67
CA GLY A 689 -9.76 -3.27 39.48
C GLY A 689 -9.95 -4.78 39.60
N HIS A 690 -9.38 -5.56 38.69
CA HIS A 690 -9.60 -7.01 38.67
C HIS A 690 -8.86 -7.72 39.79
N HIS A 691 -9.46 -8.75 40.38
CA HIS A 691 -8.88 -9.46 41.54
C HIS A 691 -7.48 -10.06 41.26
N ILE A 692 -7.21 -10.51 40.03
CA ILE A 692 -5.88 -11.00 39.61
C ILE A 692 -4.83 -9.87 39.60
N ALA A 693 -5.22 -8.67 39.14
CA ALA A 693 -4.32 -7.53 39.05
C ALA A 693 -3.72 -7.17 40.42
N LYS A 694 -4.51 -7.38 41.49
CA LYS A 694 -4.14 -7.07 42.86
C LYS A 694 -2.80 -7.68 43.30
N LYS A 695 -2.55 -8.92 42.87
CA LYS A 695 -1.30 -9.64 43.14
C LYS A 695 -0.11 -8.91 42.50
N TYR A 696 -0.21 -8.64 41.20
CA TYR A 696 0.86 -8.03 40.41
C TYR A 696 1.14 -6.58 40.79
N ILE A 697 0.12 -5.82 41.22
CA ILE A 697 0.31 -4.46 41.75
C ILE A 697 1.27 -4.47 42.96
N LYS A 698 1.19 -5.48 43.82
CA LYS A 698 2.07 -5.62 45.00
C LYS A 698 3.45 -6.17 44.65
N GLU A 699 3.52 -7.12 43.72
CA GLU A 699 4.76 -7.85 43.43
C GLU A 699 5.68 -7.14 42.42
N ILE A 700 5.12 -6.49 41.39
CA ILE A 700 5.93 -5.88 40.32
C ILE A 700 6.48 -4.52 40.77
N THR A 701 7.79 -4.36 40.63
CA THR A 701 8.56 -3.14 40.92
C THR A 701 9.53 -2.83 39.78
N HIS A 702 10.16 -1.66 39.81
CA HIS A 702 11.22 -1.29 38.87
C HIS A 702 12.44 -2.23 38.88
N LEU A 703 12.62 -3.01 39.96
CA LEU A 703 13.75 -3.95 40.11
C LEU A 703 13.48 -5.33 39.50
N ASN A 704 12.22 -5.78 39.47
CA ASN A 704 11.89 -7.16 39.16
C ASN A 704 10.91 -7.34 37.98
N TYR A 705 10.45 -6.26 37.34
CA TYR A 705 9.51 -6.36 36.21
C TYR A 705 10.04 -7.26 35.08
N ASN A 706 11.37 -7.35 34.92
CA ASN A 706 12.01 -8.20 33.93
C ASN A 706 11.80 -9.71 34.15
N ASN A 707 11.44 -10.13 35.36
CA ASN A 707 11.20 -11.54 35.69
C ASN A 707 9.85 -12.04 35.16
N TYR A 708 8.96 -11.15 34.74
CA TYR A 708 7.63 -11.50 34.28
C TYR A 708 7.62 -11.75 32.76
N THR A 709 7.09 -12.91 32.36
CA THR A 709 7.02 -13.37 30.96
C THR A 709 5.59 -13.41 30.42
N ASN A 710 4.59 -13.12 31.25
CA ASN A 710 3.20 -12.94 30.84
C ASN A 710 3.01 -11.67 29.99
N VAL A 711 1.82 -11.47 29.43
CA VAL A 711 1.49 -10.32 28.57
C VAL A 711 1.81 -8.99 29.27
N LEU A 712 1.44 -8.83 30.55
CA LEU A 712 1.76 -7.63 31.32
C LEU A 712 3.29 -7.39 31.37
N GLY A 713 4.07 -8.38 31.81
CA GLY A 713 5.53 -8.27 31.90
C GLY A 713 6.21 -7.99 30.55
N LYS A 714 5.76 -8.66 29.47
CA LYS A 714 6.22 -8.40 28.11
C LYS A 714 5.85 -7.00 27.60
N THR A 715 4.70 -6.46 28.05
CA THR A 715 4.28 -5.11 27.70
C THR A 715 5.11 -4.07 28.42
N ILE A 716 5.42 -4.24 29.71
CA ILE A 716 6.35 -3.37 30.45
C ILE A 716 7.70 -3.30 29.73
N LYS A 717 8.23 -4.43 29.26
CA LYS A 717 9.48 -4.46 28.47
C LYS A 717 9.39 -3.69 27.16
N LYS A 718 8.23 -3.67 26.50
CA LYS A 718 8.03 -2.89 25.27
C LYS A 718 8.06 -1.37 25.51
N VAL A 719 7.60 -0.90 26.68
CA VAL A 719 7.59 0.53 27.04
C VAL A 719 9.00 1.13 26.96
N TYR A 720 9.97 0.42 27.52
CA TYR A 720 11.33 0.94 27.67
C TYR A 720 12.22 0.77 26.42
N GLY A 721 11.71 0.13 25.36
CA GLY A 721 12.50 -0.28 24.21
C GLY A 721 13.41 -1.48 24.52
N GLN A 722 13.53 -2.41 23.57
CA GLN A 722 14.59 -3.43 23.60
C GLN A 722 15.82 -2.91 22.88
#